data_AF-A0A6C2YN31-F1
#
_entry.id   AF-A0A6C2YN31-F1
#
_cell.length_a   1.000
_cell.length_b   1.000
_cell.length_c   1.000
_cell.angle_alpha   90.00
_cell.angle_beta   90.00
_cell.angle_gamma   90.00
#
_symmetry.space_group_name_H-M   'P 1'
#
loop_
_entity.id
_entity.type
_entity.pdbx_description
1 polymer ?
#
loop_
_entity_poly.entity_id
_entity_poly.type
_entity_poly.pdbx_seq_one_letter_code
_entity_poly.pdbx_strand_id
1 'polypeptide(L)'
;MLTSRGWWFLLIVLGLMLLSLIIEQRSENVVLVLPMALFVWFASEWARFRWRLSQVLPHLRCRRLVIVDGRPVPSLWANREAEIAVTVECEHDAGLPMALCQEILPVTVEHLDGKLTRFANPGDRQLSIRYHIRTQAVGTIRFDGIQLRLSDLQGFFYRRVCLRDPVIVPVLPILRDAEGDSRVDKKLNLLPPPGSHEHRRPGSGSELLDLRDYRPGDPPKLIAWKASARRDRLIVREYEAEVPIRCTLFVDASSGMRQGPPGNTPLQQVMELVSAVAQAAILRRDLVGMVLVREQSVTIHRPARSSQHLLQLMRSLALSSLPSNDDTPAPTTLAPLLPLAGSLAQEVYPDLLRSEVNSTPLRMYWHAALDSRWGKWLIALFASPMLLVFPWVRSQVAALAGGLAGSDRWILPIFVLLCLSPGLLALILWGLYGLQGLLPGVQFRMGQRKRLAGLLSELQSLPAGAIARMQHDDAYFSQRLQLFLQQHQIPLPPLPKLDGQADRQAGEAKIDQFCAGLSQAIARARDHELFVLLIDCIAVADQLEPLIRTLRVARARHHQIIVLCPWMDGIPLPHEPLELEPQPVNPTFRVADLQKQLRQQVIANYHRQADRVRHELARLGIAMLLVPQHSNPKLILERMERMRQPQRIG
;
A
#
# COMPACT_ATOMS: atom_id res chain seq x y z
N MET A 1 -21.68 9.22 -17.91
CA MET A 1 -22.75 8.66 -17.05
C MET A 1 -23.88 9.67 -17.00
N LEU A 2 -25.13 9.21 -16.85
CA LEU A 2 -26.29 10.08 -16.64
C LEU A 2 -26.41 10.46 -15.16
N THR A 3 -26.69 11.72 -14.87
CA THR A 3 -27.12 12.15 -13.54
C THR A 3 -28.56 11.70 -13.27
N SER A 4 -29.04 11.83 -12.03
CA SER A 4 -30.45 11.61 -11.71
C SER A 4 -31.38 12.49 -12.56
N ARG A 5 -30.97 13.74 -12.85
CA ARG A 5 -31.70 14.66 -13.74
C ARG A 5 -31.75 14.14 -15.17
N GLY A 6 -30.62 13.72 -15.72
CA GLY A 6 -30.55 13.14 -17.07
C GLY A 6 -31.39 11.87 -17.21
N TRP A 7 -31.42 11.03 -16.17
CA TRP A 7 -32.26 9.83 -16.12
C TRP A 7 -33.75 10.15 -16.14
N TRP A 8 -34.22 11.07 -15.29
CA TRP A 8 -35.63 11.49 -15.29
C TRP A 8 -36.03 12.16 -16.59
N PHE A 9 -35.18 13.02 -17.14
CA PHE A 9 -35.43 13.64 -18.44
C PHE A 9 -35.59 12.58 -19.54
N LEU A 10 -34.65 11.63 -19.64
CA LEU A 10 -34.70 10.56 -20.63
C LEU A 10 -35.96 9.68 -20.44
N LEU A 11 -36.30 9.32 -19.20
CA LEU A 11 -37.48 8.51 -18.90
C LEU A 11 -38.78 9.23 -19.29
N ILE A 12 -38.90 10.51 -18.98
CA ILE A 12 -40.06 11.33 -19.36
C ILE A 12 -40.15 11.43 -20.88
N VAL A 13 -39.05 11.71 -21.57
CA VAL A 13 -39.04 11.81 -23.04
C VAL A 13 -39.41 10.46 -23.69
N LEU A 14 -38.85 9.35 -23.22
CA LEU A 14 -39.21 8.02 -23.73
C LEU A 14 -40.66 7.65 -23.41
N GLY A 15 -41.16 8.02 -22.23
CA GLY A 15 -42.56 7.84 -21.84
C GLY A 15 -43.50 8.65 -22.72
N LEU A 16 -43.15 9.90 -23.04
CA LEU A 16 -43.89 10.74 -23.97
C LEU A 16 -43.84 10.21 -25.40
N MET A 17 -42.70 9.68 -25.87
CA MET A 17 -42.62 9.00 -27.19
C MET A 17 -43.53 7.78 -27.23
N LEU A 18 -43.52 6.95 -26.18
CA LEU A 18 -44.35 5.74 -26.10
C LEU A 18 -45.84 6.09 -26.00
N LEU A 19 -46.20 7.10 -25.21
CA LEU A 19 -47.57 7.61 -25.14
C LEU A 19 -48.02 8.19 -26.49
N SER A 20 -47.13 8.91 -27.18
CA SER A 20 -47.40 9.45 -28.53
C SER A 20 -47.70 8.31 -29.49
N LEU A 21 -46.89 7.25 -29.52
CA LEU A 21 -47.11 6.05 -30.34
C LEU A 21 -48.44 5.32 -30.03
N ILE A 22 -48.92 5.36 -28.78
CA ILE A 22 -50.21 4.77 -28.40
C ILE A 22 -51.38 5.65 -28.88
N ILE A 23 -51.26 6.98 -28.72
CA ILE A 23 -52.27 7.95 -29.15
C ILE A 23 -52.33 8.04 -30.69
N GLU A 24 -51.20 7.81 -31.37
CA GLU A 24 -51.02 7.84 -32.83
C GLU A 24 -51.85 6.79 -33.59
N GLN A 25 -52.48 5.82 -32.89
CA GLN A 25 -53.59 5.04 -33.47
C GLN A 25 -54.84 5.89 -33.81
N ARG A 26 -54.92 7.16 -33.38
CA ARG A 26 -56.11 8.03 -33.51
C ARG A 26 -55.90 9.42 -34.12
N SER A 27 -54.67 9.92 -34.31
CA SER A 27 -54.44 11.30 -34.79
C SER A 27 -53.17 11.45 -35.64
N GLU A 28 -53.14 12.42 -36.55
CA GLU A 28 -51.99 12.74 -37.42
C GLU A 28 -50.70 13.05 -36.62
N ASN A 29 -49.55 12.69 -37.21
CA ASN A 29 -48.18 12.53 -36.65
C ASN A 29 -47.55 13.73 -35.89
N VAL A 30 -48.31 14.77 -35.54
CA VAL A 30 -47.81 16.01 -34.92
C VAL A 30 -47.35 15.77 -33.47
N VAL A 31 -47.96 14.82 -32.75
CA VAL A 31 -47.69 14.60 -31.31
C VAL A 31 -46.30 13.99 -31.06
N LEU A 32 -45.76 13.20 -32.01
CA LEU A 32 -44.44 12.56 -31.87
C LEU A 32 -43.26 13.52 -32.10
N VAL A 33 -43.49 14.65 -32.80
CA VAL A 33 -42.43 15.58 -33.21
C VAL A 33 -41.72 16.21 -32.01
N LEU A 34 -42.48 16.65 -30.99
CA LEU A 34 -41.94 17.29 -29.79
C LEU A 34 -41.02 16.37 -28.98
N PRO A 35 -41.44 15.16 -28.54
CA PRO A 35 -40.57 14.26 -27.78
C PRO A 35 -39.40 13.73 -28.63
N MET A 36 -39.57 13.56 -29.95
CA MET A 36 -38.46 13.23 -30.85
C MET A 36 -37.44 14.37 -30.92
N ALA A 37 -37.87 15.62 -31.03
CA ALA A 37 -36.98 16.79 -31.02
C ALA A 37 -36.23 16.92 -29.69
N LEU A 38 -36.90 16.70 -28.56
CA LEU A 38 -36.26 16.67 -27.24
C LEU A 38 -35.22 15.54 -27.11
N PHE A 39 -35.51 14.37 -27.67
CA PHE A 39 -34.57 13.24 -27.69
C PHE A 39 -33.34 13.55 -28.56
N VAL A 40 -33.53 14.08 -29.77
CA VAL A 40 -32.44 14.48 -30.66
C VAL A 40 -31.60 15.58 -30.04
N TRP A 41 -32.23 16.59 -29.41
CA TRP A 41 -31.52 17.63 -28.67
C TRP A 41 -30.68 17.04 -27.52
N PHE A 42 -31.25 16.16 -26.70
CA PHE A 42 -30.55 15.49 -25.60
C PHE A 42 -29.38 14.64 -26.09
N ALA A 43 -29.55 13.90 -27.19
CA ALA A 43 -28.48 13.15 -27.83
C ALA A 43 -27.38 14.07 -28.38
N SER A 44 -27.73 15.25 -28.89
CA SER A 44 -26.77 16.25 -29.35
C SER A 44 -25.97 16.85 -28.19
N GLU A 45 -26.60 17.12 -27.04
CA GLU A 45 -25.90 17.57 -25.82
C GLU A 45 -24.92 16.51 -25.32
N TRP A 46 -25.31 15.23 -25.36
CA TRP A 46 -24.42 14.12 -25.03
C TRP A 46 -23.21 14.06 -25.98
N ALA A 47 -23.43 14.19 -27.29
CA ALA A 47 -22.37 14.15 -28.29
C ALA A 47 -21.39 15.33 -28.12
N ARG A 48 -21.91 16.55 -27.90
CA ARG A 48 -21.09 17.75 -27.61
C ARG A 48 -20.28 17.57 -26.33
N PHE A 49 -20.90 17.08 -25.25
CA PHE A 49 -20.22 16.81 -23.99
C PHE A 49 -19.07 15.80 -24.18
N ARG A 50 -19.32 14.69 -24.88
CA ARG A 50 -18.31 13.67 -25.16
C ARG A 50 -17.15 14.22 -25.99
N TRP A 51 -17.46 14.97 -27.04
CA TRP A 51 -16.46 15.58 -27.92
C TRP A 51 -15.60 16.59 -27.14
N ARG A 52 -16.22 17.50 -26.38
CA ARG A 52 -15.48 18.45 -25.52
C ARG A 52 -14.57 17.73 -24.53
N LEU A 53 -15.07 16.68 -23.88
CA LEU A 53 -14.25 15.88 -22.95
C LEU A 53 -13.07 15.19 -23.63
N SER A 54 -13.23 14.68 -24.86
CA SER A 54 -12.10 14.09 -25.58
C SER A 54 -10.98 15.09 -25.89
N GLN A 55 -11.31 16.37 -26.07
CA GLN A 55 -10.33 17.44 -26.31
C GLN A 55 -9.67 17.92 -25.02
N VAL A 56 -10.46 18.09 -23.95
CA VAL A 56 -9.97 18.67 -22.68
C VAL A 56 -9.16 17.68 -21.85
N LEU A 57 -9.59 16.42 -21.74
CA LEU A 57 -8.99 15.44 -20.82
C LEU A 57 -7.47 15.24 -20.96
N PRO A 58 -6.90 15.15 -22.19
CA PRO A 58 -5.46 15.01 -22.36
C PRO A 58 -4.63 16.21 -21.87
N HIS A 59 -5.26 17.38 -21.75
CA HIS A 59 -4.63 18.67 -21.41
C HIS A 59 -4.83 19.06 -19.94
N LEU A 60 -5.40 18.17 -19.13
CA LEU A 60 -5.54 18.37 -17.70
C LEU A 60 -4.29 17.91 -16.98
N ARG A 61 -3.71 18.80 -16.18
CA ARG A 61 -2.56 18.52 -15.32
C ARG A 61 -2.94 18.76 -13.87
N CYS A 62 -2.40 17.95 -12.98
CA CYS A 62 -2.47 18.13 -11.54
C CYS A 62 -1.04 18.31 -11.03
N ARG A 63 -0.85 19.26 -10.12
CA ARG A 63 0.40 19.47 -9.39
C ARG A 63 0.10 19.57 -7.92
N ARG A 64 0.81 18.79 -7.11
CA ARG A 64 0.72 18.83 -5.65
C ARG A 64 2.03 19.34 -5.05
N LEU A 65 1.91 20.29 -4.12
CA LEU A 65 3.03 20.81 -3.34
C LEU A 65 2.75 20.59 -1.86
N VAL A 66 3.78 20.09 -1.16
CA VAL A 66 3.78 19.97 0.30
C VAL A 66 4.57 21.14 0.86
N ILE A 67 3.93 21.96 1.68
CA ILE A 67 4.47 23.21 2.19
C ILE A 67 4.58 23.13 3.72
N VAL A 68 5.76 23.43 4.23
CA VAL A 68 6.04 23.56 5.67
C VAL A 68 6.75 24.90 5.87
N ASP A 69 6.31 25.70 6.83
CA ASP A 69 6.84 27.03 7.11
C ASP A 69 6.94 27.93 5.86
N GLY A 70 5.95 27.84 4.96
CA GLY A 70 5.87 28.61 3.73
C GLY A 70 6.83 28.18 2.61
N ARG A 71 7.52 27.04 2.74
CA ARG A 71 8.43 26.51 1.70
C ARG A 71 8.05 25.11 1.25
N PRO A 72 8.21 24.78 -0.05
CA PRO A 72 7.99 23.42 -0.52
C PRO A 72 9.06 22.50 0.06
N VAL A 73 8.64 21.38 0.66
CA VAL A 73 9.54 20.38 1.25
C VAL A 73 9.38 19.02 0.58
N PRO A 74 10.47 18.28 0.34
CA PRO A 74 10.42 16.96 -0.27
C PRO A 74 10.08 15.84 0.73
N SER A 75 10.05 16.14 2.02
CA SER A 75 9.81 15.17 3.11
C SER A 75 9.17 15.87 4.30
N LEU A 76 8.36 15.13 5.05
CA LEU A 76 7.73 15.59 6.29
C LEU A 76 8.38 14.93 7.50
N TRP A 77 8.22 15.54 8.66
CA TRP A 77 8.52 14.90 9.94
C TRP A 77 7.21 14.38 10.54
N ALA A 78 7.26 13.22 11.19
CA ALA A 78 6.11 12.62 11.83
C ALA A 78 5.50 13.58 12.87
N ASN A 79 4.18 13.49 13.05
CA ASN A 79 3.37 14.34 13.92
C ASN A 79 3.51 15.86 13.70
N ARG A 80 4.07 16.31 12.57
CA ARG A 80 4.10 17.74 12.20
C ARG A 80 2.97 18.07 11.23
N GLU A 81 2.52 19.32 11.33
CA GLU A 81 1.52 19.89 10.44
C GLU A 81 2.16 20.34 9.12
N ALA A 82 1.44 20.15 8.03
CA ALA A 82 1.86 20.60 6.71
C ALA A 82 0.66 21.12 5.92
N GLU A 83 0.88 22.19 5.17
CA GLU A 83 -0.09 22.69 4.19
C GLU A 83 0.11 21.95 2.87
N ILE A 84 -0.97 21.41 2.32
CA ILE A 84 -0.98 20.79 0.99
C ILE A 84 -1.70 21.73 0.03
N ALA A 85 -1.00 22.10 -1.04
CA ALA A 85 -1.56 22.89 -2.13
C ALA A 85 -1.65 22.02 -3.39
N VAL A 86 -2.87 21.76 -3.84
CA VAL A 86 -3.13 21.03 -5.09
C VAL A 86 -3.67 21.99 -6.13
N THR A 87 -3.06 22.01 -7.30
CA THR A 87 -3.48 22.85 -8.43
C THR A 87 -3.80 21.97 -9.63
N VAL A 88 -5.02 22.11 -10.15
CA VAL A 88 -5.46 21.50 -11.40
C VAL A 88 -5.44 22.57 -12.47
N GLU A 89 -4.67 22.34 -13.53
CA GLU A 89 -4.48 23.26 -14.65
C GLU A 89 -5.05 22.64 -15.93
N CYS A 90 -5.70 23.46 -16.75
CA CYS A 90 -6.16 23.09 -18.08
C CYS A 90 -5.41 23.92 -19.13
N GLU A 91 -4.59 23.25 -19.94
CA GLU A 91 -3.78 23.88 -20.99
C GLU A 91 -4.57 24.12 -22.29
N HIS A 92 -5.86 23.77 -22.32
CA HIS A 92 -6.70 23.89 -23.51
C HIS A 92 -7.53 25.19 -23.50
N ASP A 93 -7.71 25.81 -24.67
CA ASP A 93 -8.39 27.12 -24.80
C ASP A 93 -9.83 27.12 -24.30
N ALA A 94 -10.53 25.97 -24.37
CA ALA A 94 -11.90 25.85 -23.89
C ALA A 94 -12.03 25.85 -22.34
N GLY A 95 -10.91 25.88 -21.62
CA GLY A 95 -10.84 25.85 -20.16
C GLY A 95 -11.44 24.58 -19.54
N LEU A 96 -11.58 24.58 -18.22
CA LEU A 96 -12.28 23.52 -17.50
C LEU A 96 -13.79 23.56 -17.86
N PRO A 97 -14.45 22.41 -18.10
CA PRO A 97 -15.90 22.35 -18.03
C PRO A 97 -16.35 22.53 -16.58
N MET A 98 -17.66 22.52 -16.30
CA MET A 98 -18.13 22.51 -14.92
C MET A 98 -17.54 21.30 -14.20
N ALA A 99 -16.65 21.55 -13.24
CA ALA A 99 -15.87 20.51 -12.59
C ALA A 99 -16.01 20.61 -11.09
N LEU A 100 -16.35 19.48 -10.45
CA LEU A 100 -16.17 19.32 -9.02
C LEU A 100 -14.87 18.55 -8.80
N CYS A 101 -13.95 19.22 -8.13
CA CYS A 101 -12.67 18.66 -7.73
C CYS A 101 -12.76 18.20 -6.27
N GLN A 102 -12.33 16.99 -6.01
CA GLN A 102 -12.37 16.36 -4.69
C GLN A 102 -11.03 15.67 -4.43
N GLU A 103 -10.38 16.09 -3.36
CA GLU A 103 -9.16 15.46 -2.87
C GLU A 103 -9.45 14.09 -2.26
N ILE A 104 -8.59 13.11 -2.54
CA ILE A 104 -8.61 11.80 -1.91
C ILE A 104 -7.47 11.77 -0.89
N LEU A 105 -7.81 11.84 0.39
CA LEU A 105 -6.81 11.82 1.45
C LEU A 105 -6.29 10.40 1.70
N PRO A 106 -4.96 10.21 1.84
CA PRO A 106 -4.39 8.95 2.28
C PRO A 106 -4.80 8.63 3.71
N VAL A 107 -4.95 7.34 4.03
CA VAL A 107 -5.41 6.87 5.36
C VAL A 107 -4.43 7.23 6.48
N THR A 108 -3.15 7.40 6.17
CA THR A 108 -2.06 7.73 7.10
C THR A 108 -2.06 9.18 7.57
N VAL A 109 -3.07 9.97 7.18
CA VAL A 109 -3.10 11.41 7.32
C VAL A 109 -4.41 11.85 7.98
N GLU A 110 -4.29 12.71 8.98
CA GLU A 110 -5.42 13.40 9.60
C GLU A 110 -5.64 14.74 8.92
N HIS A 111 -6.89 15.02 8.54
CA HIS A 111 -7.31 16.31 8.02
C HIS A 111 -7.54 17.28 9.18
N LEU A 112 -6.87 18.44 9.16
CA LEU A 112 -7.03 19.46 10.20
C LEU A 112 -8.05 20.52 9.78
N ASP A 113 -7.82 21.18 8.65
CA ASP A 113 -8.66 22.28 8.16
C ASP A 113 -8.57 22.45 6.63
N GLY A 114 -9.32 23.41 6.09
CA GLY A 114 -9.37 23.70 4.66
C GLY A 114 -10.35 22.83 3.89
N LYS A 115 -10.63 23.23 2.65
CA LYS A 115 -11.68 22.60 1.82
C LYS A 115 -11.07 21.48 0.99
N LEU A 116 -11.56 20.26 1.16
CA LEU A 116 -11.19 19.10 0.32
C LEU A 116 -11.93 19.06 -1.01
N THR A 117 -12.91 19.94 -1.19
CA THR A 117 -13.69 20.04 -2.43
C THR A 117 -13.71 21.47 -2.94
N ARG A 118 -13.63 21.62 -4.25
CA ARG A 118 -13.77 22.92 -4.91
C ARG A 118 -14.45 22.77 -6.26
N PHE A 119 -15.36 23.70 -6.55
CA PHE A 119 -16.01 23.80 -7.84
C PHE A 119 -15.21 24.72 -8.75
N ALA A 120 -15.03 24.31 -10.00
CA ALA A 120 -14.56 25.16 -11.09
C ALA A 120 -15.75 25.53 -11.98
N ASN A 121 -15.79 26.80 -12.36
CA ASN A 121 -16.74 27.29 -13.34
C ASN A 121 -16.28 26.93 -14.76
N PRO A 122 -17.21 26.79 -15.71
CA PRO A 122 -16.87 26.63 -17.11
C PRO A 122 -15.97 27.77 -17.60
N GLY A 123 -14.81 27.44 -18.18
CA GLY A 123 -13.83 28.41 -18.68
C GLY A 123 -12.69 28.74 -17.73
N ASP A 124 -12.75 28.31 -16.46
CA ASP A 124 -11.63 28.45 -15.52
C ASP A 124 -10.39 27.72 -16.08
N ARG A 125 -9.24 28.38 -16.08
CA ARG A 125 -7.96 27.75 -16.52
C ARG A 125 -7.26 26.97 -15.42
N GLN A 126 -7.49 27.33 -14.17
CA GLN A 126 -6.88 26.68 -13.02
C GLN A 126 -7.81 26.62 -11.82
N LEU A 127 -7.64 25.59 -11.00
CA LEU A 127 -8.37 25.38 -9.76
C LEU A 127 -7.38 24.95 -8.68
N SER A 128 -7.35 25.67 -7.56
CA SER A 128 -6.46 25.34 -6.44
C SER A 128 -7.21 24.90 -5.19
N ILE A 129 -6.72 23.89 -4.50
CA ILE A 129 -7.25 23.40 -3.22
C ILE A 129 -6.10 23.50 -2.21
N ARG A 130 -6.39 24.05 -1.03
CA ARG A 130 -5.45 24.16 0.09
C ARG A 130 -6.09 23.62 1.36
N TYR A 131 -5.35 22.77 2.06
CA TYR A 131 -5.78 22.13 3.29
C TYR A 131 -4.56 21.78 4.15
N HIS A 132 -4.74 21.77 5.47
CA HIS A 132 -3.69 21.31 6.38
C HIS A 132 -3.91 19.86 6.78
N ILE A 133 -2.78 19.18 6.93
CA ILE A 133 -2.73 17.80 7.34
C ILE A 133 -1.80 17.60 8.52
N ARG A 134 -2.05 16.55 9.30
CA ARG A 134 -1.11 16.00 10.27
C ARG A 134 -0.82 14.54 9.91
N THR A 135 0.46 14.18 9.90
CA THR A 135 0.87 12.81 9.65
C THR A 135 0.61 11.95 10.90
N GLN A 136 -0.11 10.84 10.77
CA GLN A 136 -0.40 9.96 11.90
C GLN A 136 0.76 9.01 12.25
N ALA A 137 1.64 8.74 11.27
CA ALA A 137 2.65 7.70 11.41
C ALA A 137 3.92 7.97 10.60
N VAL A 138 5.02 7.35 11.04
CA VAL A 138 6.30 7.33 10.29
C VAL A 138 6.16 6.42 9.07
N GLY A 139 6.88 6.74 7.98
CA GLY A 139 6.87 5.94 6.76
C GLY A 139 6.80 6.80 5.51
N THR A 140 5.77 6.60 4.72
CA THR A 140 5.50 7.36 3.50
C THR A 140 4.05 7.76 3.47
N ILE A 141 3.74 8.88 2.82
CA ILE A 141 2.39 9.23 2.40
C ILE A 141 2.35 9.11 0.89
N ARG A 142 1.35 8.40 0.37
CA ARG A 142 1.13 8.25 -1.07
C ARG A 142 -0.13 8.99 -1.45
N PHE A 143 0.01 10.06 -2.21
CA PHE A 143 -1.13 10.70 -2.86
C PHE A 143 -1.26 10.15 -4.28
N ASP A 144 -2.38 9.51 -4.63
CA ASP A 144 -2.55 8.91 -5.96
C ASP A 144 -2.92 9.92 -7.06
N GLY A 145 -3.61 10.99 -6.67
CA GLY A 145 -4.16 11.96 -7.62
C GLY A 145 -5.30 12.74 -7.02
N ILE A 146 -6.12 13.33 -7.87
CA ILE A 146 -7.31 14.09 -7.47
C ILE A 146 -8.52 13.65 -8.28
N GLN A 147 -9.67 13.53 -7.62
CA GLN A 147 -10.90 13.13 -8.29
C GLN A 147 -11.57 14.34 -8.93
N LEU A 148 -11.84 14.23 -10.24
CA LEU A 148 -12.60 15.21 -10.99
C LEU A 148 -13.93 14.62 -11.44
N ARG A 149 -15.01 15.30 -11.12
CA ARG A 149 -16.33 15.09 -11.70
C ARG A 149 -16.62 16.22 -12.68
N LEU A 150 -16.41 15.94 -13.96
CA LEU A 150 -16.68 16.85 -15.06
C LEU A 150 -18.14 16.68 -15.48
N SER A 151 -18.89 17.77 -15.57
CA SER A 151 -20.32 17.76 -15.91
C SER A 151 -20.61 18.68 -17.08
N ASP A 152 -21.70 18.41 -17.79
CA ASP A 152 -22.28 19.33 -18.77
C ASP A 152 -22.93 20.54 -18.08
N LEU A 153 -23.22 21.60 -18.84
CA LEU A 153 -23.80 22.83 -18.30
C LEU A 153 -25.22 22.61 -17.73
N GLN A 154 -25.97 21.71 -18.34
CA GLN A 154 -27.35 21.37 -17.97
C GLN A 154 -27.40 20.35 -16.81
N GLY A 155 -26.28 19.71 -16.51
CA GLY A 155 -26.17 18.72 -15.44
C GLY A 155 -26.86 17.39 -15.76
N PHE A 156 -27.04 17.02 -17.03
CA PHE A 156 -27.54 15.71 -17.45
C PHE A 156 -26.47 14.62 -17.46
N PHE A 157 -25.23 15.00 -17.76
CA PHE A 157 -24.12 14.09 -17.98
C PHE A 157 -22.96 14.43 -17.07
N TYR A 158 -22.32 13.39 -16.53
CA TYR A 158 -21.06 13.56 -15.84
C TYR A 158 -20.07 12.46 -16.19
N ARG A 159 -18.79 12.79 -16.06
CA ARG A 159 -17.68 11.88 -16.17
C ARG A 159 -16.80 12.04 -14.93
N ARG A 160 -16.62 10.94 -14.20
CA ARG A 160 -15.60 10.84 -13.15
C ARG A 160 -14.28 10.41 -13.77
N VAL A 161 -13.23 11.14 -13.44
CA VAL A 161 -11.84 10.90 -13.84
C VAL A 161 -10.98 11.12 -12.61
N CYS A 162 -9.94 10.30 -12.44
CA CYS A 162 -8.91 10.56 -11.46
C CYS A 162 -7.69 11.13 -12.22
N LEU A 163 -7.36 12.40 -11.98
CA LEU A 163 -6.10 12.95 -12.51
C LEU A 163 -4.97 12.39 -11.66
N ARG A 164 -4.26 11.41 -12.22
CA ARG A 164 -3.16 10.73 -11.54
C ARG A 164 -1.92 11.63 -11.53
N ASP A 165 -1.45 11.91 -10.34
CA ASP A 165 -0.17 12.58 -10.05
C ASP A 165 0.38 11.92 -8.79
N PRO A 166 0.93 10.67 -8.91
CA PRO A 166 1.33 9.90 -7.75
C PRO A 166 2.53 10.57 -7.08
N VAL A 167 2.30 11.25 -5.97
CA VAL A 167 3.35 11.91 -5.17
C VAL A 167 3.57 11.10 -3.90
N ILE A 168 4.80 10.61 -3.74
CA ILE A 168 5.24 9.87 -2.55
C ILE A 168 6.07 10.79 -1.68
N VAL A 169 5.60 11.06 -0.47
CA VAL A 169 6.25 11.96 0.49
C VAL A 169 6.75 11.12 1.66
N PRO A 170 8.07 10.97 1.86
CA PRO A 170 8.61 10.29 3.02
C PRO A 170 8.32 11.10 4.29
N VAL A 171 7.77 10.42 5.28
CA VAL A 171 7.54 10.92 6.64
C VAL A 171 8.63 10.38 7.54
N LEU A 172 9.57 11.25 7.87
CA LEU A 172 10.71 10.96 8.70
C LEU A 172 10.29 10.89 10.18
N PRO A 173 10.86 9.97 10.96
CA PRO A 173 10.56 9.86 12.39
C PRO A 173 11.03 11.09 13.14
N ILE A 174 10.31 11.49 14.19
CA ILE A 174 10.73 12.60 15.05
C ILE A 174 12.05 12.23 15.70
N LEU A 175 13.00 13.14 15.60
CA LEU A 175 14.29 13.04 16.24
C LEU A 175 14.15 13.28 17.76
N ARG A 176 14.00 12.19 18.54
CA ARG A 176 13.95 12.20 20.01
C ARG A 176 15.36 12.23 20.60
N ASP A 177 15.56 12.91 21.73
CA ASP A 177 16.81 12.78 22.47
C ASP A 177 16.91 11.44 23.23
N ALA A 178 18.05 11.19 23.88
CA ALA A 178 18.33 9.94 24.59
C ALA A 178 17.38 9.68 25.78
N GLU A 179 16.66 10.70 26.25
CA GLU A 179 15.70 10.64 27.35
C GLU A 179 14.25 10.50 26.83
N GLY A 180 14.03 10.67 25.53
CA GLY A 180 12.73 10.49 24.86
C GLY A 180 12.01 11.79 24.55
N ASP A 181 12.63 12.94 24.81
CA ASP A 181 12.02 14.26 24.60
C ASP A 181 12.17 14.73 23.14
N SER A 182 11.12 15.38 22.66
CA SER A 182 11.04 15.91 21.31
C SER A 182 11.82 17.23 21.20
N ARG A 183 13.03 17.21 20.62
CA ARG A 183 13.78 18.45 20.39
C ARG A 183 13.20 19.23 19.20
N VAL A 184 12.45 20.28 19.52
CA VAL A 184 12.03 21.31 18.57
C VAL A 184 13.24 22.20 18.22
N ASP A 185 13.68 22.09 16.97
CA ASP A 185 14.35 23.10 16.14
C ASP A 185 15.77 23.63 16.47
N LYS A 186 16.51 23.87 15.37
CA LYS A 186 17.69 24.77 15.19
C LYS A 186 19.05 24.44 15.82
N LYS A 187 19.29 23.26 16.40
CA LYS A 187 20.61 22.91 16.97
C LYS A 187 21.41 21.78 16.30
N LEU A 188 21.01 21.28 15.12
CA LEU A 188 21.83 20.28 14.41
C LEU A 188 23.19 20.82 13.89
N ASN A 189 23.43 22.13 13.94
CA ASN A 189 24.70 22.78 13.59
C ASN A 189 25.57 23.18 14.81
N LEU A 190 25.08 22.99 16.03
CA LEU A 190 25.88 23.22 17.24
C LEU A 190 26.29 21.86 17.77
N LEU A 191 27.47 21.42 17.35
CA LEU A 191 28.20 20.34 18.01
C LEU A 191 28.24 20.69 19.51
N PRO A 192 27.67 19.87 20.40
CA PRO A 192 28.00 19.97 21.80
C PRO A 192 29.52 19.81 21.94
N PRO A 193 30.18 20.56 22.85
CA PRO A 193 31.56 20.24 23.19
C PRO A 193 31.62 18.76 23.62
N PRO A 194 32.68 18.01 23.23
CA PRO A 194 32.87 16.64 23.67
C PRO A 194 32.81 16.62 25.20
N GLY A 195 31.90 15.82 25.73
CA GLY A 195 31.71 15.63 27.16
C GLY A 195 32.33 14.31 27.58
N SER A 196 33.51 14.44 28.20
CA SER A 196 34.14 13.54 29.17
C SER A 196 33.95 12.05 28.94
N HIS A 197 34.99 11.43 28.41
CA HIS A 197 35.14 9.98 28.49
C HIS A 197 36.11 9.63 29.64
N GLU A 198 35.84 8.50 30.32
CA GLU A 198 36.73 7.91 31.33
C GLU A 198 37.45 6.71 30.71
N HIS A 199 38.24 6.95 29.67
CA HIS A 199 39.24 6.02 29.17
C HIS A 199 40.63 6.58 29.40
N ARG A 200 41.26 6.15 30.48
CA ARG A 200 42.68 6.45 30.70
C ARG A 200 43.61 5.63 29.81
N ARG A 201 43.48 5.76 28.49
CA ARG A 201 44.38 5.16 27.48
C ARG A 201 44.92 6.25 26.55
N PRO A 202 46.24 6.35 26.36
CA PRO A 202 46.82 7.34 25.47
C PRO A 202 46.42 7.07 24.02
N GLY A 203 46.05 8.12 23.29
CA GLY A 203 45.58 8.09 21.91
C GLY A 203 45.48 9.48 21.29
N SER A 204 44.75 9.57 20.17
CA SER A 204 44.64 10.79 19.34
C SER A 204 43.34 11.57 19.57
N GLY A 205 42.70 11.43 20.72
CA GLY A 205 41.46 12.17 21.03
C GLY A 205 41.72 13.63 21.37
N SER A 206 40.67 14.29 21.85
CA SER A 206 40.70 15.74 22.10
C SER A 206 40.90 16.12 23.57
N GLU A 207 40.62 15.20 24.50
CA GLU A 207 40.75 15.42 25.94
C GLU A 207 42.17 15.10 26.42
N LEU A 208 42.72 15.98 27.27
CA LEU A 208 44.02 15.78 27.89
C LEU A 208 43.91 14.64 28.91
N LEU A 209 44.60 13.54 28.64
CA LEU A 209 44.65 12.39 29.53
C LEU A 209 45.63 12.58 30.67
N ASP A 210 46.90 12.86 30.33
CA ASP A 210 47.97 13.03 31.30
C ASP A 210 49.11 13.88 30.71
N LEU A 211 49.99 14.35 31.60
CA LEU A 211 51.24 15.03 31.29
C LEU A 211 52.39 14.10 31.66
N ARG A 212 53.05 13.52 30.66
CA ARG A 212 54.22 12.67 30.87
C ARG A 212 55.51 13.29 30.37
N ASP A 213 56.63 12.74 30.82
CA ASP A 213 57.95 13.13 30.31
C ASP A 213 58.10 12.74 28.83
N TYR A 214 58.77 13.62 28.08
CA TYR A 214 59.11 13.42 26.67
C TYR A 214 59.98 12.18 26.49
N ARG A 215 59.63 11.34 25.52
CA ARG A 215 60.44 10.21 25.08
C ARG A 215 60.90 10.45 23.64
N PRO A 216 62.14 10.06 23.28
CA PRO A 216 62.61 10.13 21.90
C PRO A 216 61.62 9.44 20.94
N GLY A 217 61.12 10.19 19.95
CA GLY A 217 60.08 9.75 19.02
C GLY A 217 58.72 10.44 19.21
N ASP A 218 58.52 11.16 20.33
CA ASP A 218 57.30 11.92 20.55
C ASP A 218 57.21 13.14 19.61
N PRO A 219 56.02 13.44 19.03
CA PRO A 219 55.84 14.58 18.15
C PRO A 219 56.08 15.92 18.89
N PRO A 220 56.90 16.84 18.36
CA PRO A 220 57.15 18.14 18.99
C PRO A 220 55.89 18.99 19.22
N LYS A 221 54.88 18.81 18.37
CA LYS A 221 53.57 19.49 18.48
C LYS A 221 52.80 19.16 19.76
N LEU A 222 53.10 18.05 20.41
CA LEU A 222 52.43 17.62 21.65
C LEU A 222 53.13 18.17 22.90
N ILE A 223 54.28 18.86 22.78
CA ILE A 223 55.02 19.41 23.92
C ILE A 223 54.19 20.50 24.62
N ALA A 224 54.01 20.33 25.92
CA ALA A 224 53.41 21.32 26.79
C ALA A 224 54.46 22.34 27.24
N TRP A 225 54.78 23.31 26.38
CA TRP A 225 55.84 24.31 26.64
C TRP A 225 55.72 25.00 28.00
N LYS A 226 54.51 25.41 28.40
CA LYS A 226 54.26 26.07 29.69
C LYS A 226 54.47 25.15 30.90
N ALA A 227 54.15 23.86 30.77
CA ALA A 227 54.39 22.88 31.83
C ALA A 227 55.86 22.48 31.89
N SER A 228 56.51 22.36 30.73
CA SER A 228 57.93 22.04 30.59
C SER A 228 58.81 23.12 31.22
N ALA A 229 58.50 24.40 30.95
CA ALA A 229 59.20 25.54 31.54
C ALA A 229 59.10 25.62 33.07
N ARG A 230 58.08 25.01 33.68
CA ARG A 230 57.89 24.98 35.14
C ARG A 230 58.61 23.82 35.82
N ARG A 231 58.89 22.74 35.10
CA ARG A 231 59.51 21.52 35.65
C ARG A 231 60.95 21.30 35.17
N ASP A 232 61.48 22.23 34.37
CA ASP A 232 62.80 22.18 33.75
C ASP A 232 63.11 20.86 33.01
N ARG A 233 62.05 20.24 32.47
CA ARG A 233 62.10 19.01 31.66
C ARG A 233 61.00 19.04 30.60
N LEU A 234 61.23 18.42 29.44
CA LEU A 234 60.25 18.37 28.36
C LEU A 234 59.07 17.46 28.76
N ILE A 235 57.87 18.03 28.75
CA ILE A 235 56.61 17.35 29.05
C ILE A 235 55.74 17.30 27.80
N VAL A 236 55.16 16.15 27.53
CA VAL A 236 54.27 15.90 26.39
C VAL A 236 52.84 15.72 26.91
N ARG A 237 51.87 16.30 26.18
CA ARG A 237 50.44 16.06 26.39
C ARG A 237 50.09 14.70 25.80
N GLU A 238 49.65 13.77 26.65
CA GLU A 238 48.93 12.59 26.17
C GLU A 238 47.45 12.91 26.11
N TYR A 239 46.83 12.56 24.98
CA TYR A 239 45.39 12.71 24.80
C TYR A 239 44.71 11.36 24.98
N GLU A 240 43.45 11.38 25.38
CA GLU A 240 42.65 10.17 25.55
C GLU A 240 42.30 9.52 24.20
N ALA A 241 42.29 8.20 24.11
CA ALA A 241 41.87 7.49 22.90
C ALA A 241 40.33 7.45 22.77
N GLU A 242 39.76 8.29 21.90
CA GLU A 242 38.36 8.17 21.47
C GLU A 242 38.22 7.05 20.39
N VAL A 243 37.90 5.82 20.78
CA VAL A 243 37.56 4.75 19.83
C VAL A 243 36.04 4.77 19.60
N PRO A 244 35.55 5.21 18.42
CA PRO A 244 34.11 5.28 18.18
C PRO A 244 33.52 3.88 18.14
N ILE A 245 32.34 3.71 18.75
CA ILE A 245 31.58 2.46 18.59
C ILE A 245 31.10 2.38 17.16
N ARG A 246 31.19 1.18 16.59
CA ARG A 246 30.61 0.84 15.29
C ARG A 246 29.36 0.00 15.54
N CYS A 247 28.22 0.58 15.23
CA CYS A 247 26.91 -0.05 15.37
C CYS A 247 26.31 -0.28 13.97
N THR A 248 25.83 -1.49 13.70
CA THR A 248 25.06 -1.80 12.50
C THR A 248 23.66 -2.26 12.90
N LEU A 249 22.64 -1.56 12.40
CA LEU A 249 21.23 -1.82 12.67
C LEU A 249 20.66 -2.70 11.54
N PHE A 250 20.29 -3.94 11.84
CA PHE A 250 19.61 -4.83 10.89
C PHE A 250 18.11 -4.67 11.07
N VAL A 251 17.42 -4.23 10.03
CA VAL A 251 16.01 -3.88 10.06
C VAL A 251 15.24 -4.80 9.13
N ASP A 252 14.38 -5.61 9.71
CA ASP A 252 13.39 -6.39 8.98
C ASP A 252 12.29 -5.46 8.47
N ALA A 253 12.22 -5.33 7.15
CA ALA A 253 11.21 -4.58 6.43
C ALA A 253 10.43 -5.53 5.51
N SER A 254 10.18 -6.77 5.96
CA SER A 254 9.28 -7.71 5.28
C SER A 254 7.81 -7.26 5.35
N SER A 255 6.98 -7.77 4.45
CA SER A 255 5.53 -7.57 4.38
C SER A 255 4.80 -7.90 5.68
N GLY A 256 5.29 -8.86 6.47
CA GLY A 256 4.78 -9.18 7.81
C GLY A 256 4.88 -8.01 8.80
N MET A 257 5.93 -7.20 8.68
CA MET A 257 6.18 -6.04 9.55
C MET A 257 5.26 -4.85 9.22
N ARG A 258 4.59 -4.86 8.06
CA ARG A 258 3.71 -3.77 7.58
C ARG A 258 2.22 -3.98 7.92
N GLN A 259 1.89 -5.06 8.63
CA GLN A 259 0.50 -5.36 9.01
C GLN A 259 0.09 -4.60 10.26
N GLY A 260 -1.17 -4.16 10.31
CA GLY A 260 -1.73 -3.39 11.42
C GLY A 260 -2.24 -2.00 11.01
N PRO A 261 -2.83 -1.26 11.96
CA PRO A 261 -3.32 0.09 11.70
C PRO A 261 -2.15 1.08 11.50
N PRO A 262 -2.37 2.19 10.77
CA PRO A 262 -1.36 3.22 10.61
C PRO A 262 -0.94 3.77 11.97
N GLY A 263 0.36 3.89 12.20
CA GLY A 263 0.93 4.34 13.47
C GLY A 263 1.39 3.18 14.35
N ASN A 264 0.78 2.00 14.19
CA ASN A 264 0.96 0.87 15.11
C ASN A 264 1.47 -0.40 14.43
N THR A 265 2.04 -0.30 13.22
CA THR A 265 2.67 -1.46 12.58
C THR A 265 4.00 -1.82 13.27
N PRO A 266 4.39 -3.12 13.32
CA PRO A 266 5.70 -3.53 13.84
C PRO A 266 6.87 -2.78 13.19
N LEU A 267 6.79 -2.52 11.88
CA LEU A 267 7.79 -1.76 11.15
C LEU A 267 7.90 -0.32 11.67
N GLN A 268 6.79 0.36 11.95
CA GLN A 268 6.81 1.72 12.46
C GLN A 268 7.48 1.81 13.84
N GLN A 269 7.19 0.86 14.73
CA GLN A 269 7.86 0.78 16.04
C GLN A 269 9.38 0.59 15.88
N VAL A 270 9.78 -0.32 14.99
CA VAL A 270 11.19 -0.54 14.64
C VAL A 270 11.83 0.71 14.06
N MET A 271 11.13 1.43 13.17
CA MET A 271 11.63 2.67 12.58
C MET A 271 11.87 3.75 13.63
N GLU A 272 10.95 3.96 14.58
CA GLU A 272 11.16 4.90 15.69
C GLU A 272 12.40 4.56 16.51
N LEU A 273 12.56 3.28 16.85
CA LEU A 273 13.68 2.77 17.64
C LEU A 273 15.03 2.95 16.92
N VAL A 274 15.09 2.54 15.64
CA VAL A 274 16.27 2.70 14.78
C VAL A 274 16.67 4.17 14.69
N SER A 275 15.68 5.06 14.60
CA SER A 275 15.90 6.50 14.45
C SER A 275 16.47 7.12 15.70
N ALA A 276 15.92 6.78 16.86
CA ALA A 276 16.45 7.22 18.13
C ALA A 276 17.88 6.71 18.38
N VAL A 277 18.16 5.43 18.07
CA VAL A 277 19.50 4.84 18.21
C VAL A 277 20.49 5.50 17.26
N ALA A 278 20.13 5.63 15.98
CA ALA A 278 21.00 6.25 14.97
C ALA A 278 21.31 7.71 15.31
N GLN A 279 20.31 8.46 15.76
CA GLN A 279 20.49 9.84 16.18
C GLN A 279 21.40 9.95 17.41
N ALA A 280 21.11 9.18 18.47
CA ALA A 280 21.89 9.23 19.70
C ALA A 280 23.36 8.85 19.47
N ALA A 281 23.61 7.83 18.66
CA ALA A 281 24.96 7.42 18.27
C ALA A 281 25.70 8.51 17.49
N ILE A 282 25.05 9.14 16.51
CA ILE A 282 25.65 10.24 15.72
C ILE A 282 25.92 11.46 16.59
N LEU A 283 25.01 11.83 17.49
CA LEU A 283 25.22 12.90 18.48
C LEU A 283 26.45 12.62 19.37
N ARG A 284 26.70 11.34 19.66
CA ARG A 284 27.87 10.87 20.43
C ARG A 284 29.09 10.55 19.56
N ARG A 285 29.09 10.93 18.27
CA ARG A 285 30.19 10.72 17.28
C ARG A 285 30.54 9.25 16.98
N ASP A 286 29.64 8.32 17.29
CA ASP A 286 29.76 6.91 16.90
C ASP A 286 29.43 6.70 15.41
N LEU A 287 29.87 5.57 14.87
CA LEU A 287 29.60 5.16 13.49
C LEU A 287 28.37 4.27 13.45
N VAL A 288 27.33 4.67 12.72
CA VAL A 288 26.10 3.89 12.55
C VAL A 288 25.88 3.48 11.12
N GLY A 289 25.73 2.18 10.88
CA GLY A 289 25.28 1.59 9.63
C GLY A 289 23.88 1.00 9.76
N MET A 290 23.27 0.68 8.64
CA MET A 290 21.96 0.05 8.60
C MET A 290 21.88 -0.97 7.46
N VAL A 291 21.26 -2.10 7.73
CA VAL A 291 20.96 -3.14 6.74
C VAL A 291 19.46 -3.34 6.72
N LEU A 292 18.80 -2.90 5.65
CA LEU A 292 17.38 -3.13 5.43
C LEU A 292 17.19 -4.44 4.70
N VAL A 293 16.44 -5.36 5.28
CA VAL A 293 16.13 -6.67 4.70
C VAL A 293 14.67 -6.71 4.30
N ARG A 294 14.41 -7.06 3.04
CA ARG A 294 13.10 -7.40 2.49
C ARG A 294 13.11 -8.85 2.04
N GLU A 295 11.98 -9.36 1.57
CA GLU A 295 11.83 -10.75 1.11
C GLU A 295 12.83 -11.11 -0.01
N GLN A 296 13.12 -10.19 -0.93
CA GLN A 296 13.95 -10.48 -2.11
C GLN A 296 15.11 -9.50 -2.29
N SER A 297 15.29 -8.53 -1.39
CA SER A 297 16.33 -7.52 -1.51
C SER A 297 16.94 -7.15 -0.16
N VAL A 298 18.22 -6.79 -0.19
CA VAL A 298 18.96 -6.28 0.97
C VAL A 298 19.62 -4.96 0.58
N THR A 299 19.37 -3.91 1.37
CA THR A 299 19.99 -2.59 1.17
C THR A 299 20.96 -2.32 2.32
N ILE A 300 22.22 -2.06 2.00
CA ILE A 300 23.29 -1.86 3.01
C ILE A 300 23.77 -0.41 2.99
N HIS A 301 23.58 0.28 4.11
CA HIS A 301 24.17 1.57 4.43
C HIS A 301 25.37 1.36 5.36
N ARG A 302 26.57 1.67 4.86
CA ARG A 302 27.81 1.48 5.63
C ARG A 302 27.85 2.42 6.86
N PRO A 303 28.54 2.03 7.94
CA PRO A 303 28.68 2.88 9.11
C PRO A 303 29.34 4.23 8.82
N ALA A 304 28.61 5.30 9.10
CA ALA A 304 29.10 6.68 9.03
C ALA A 304 28.44 7.54 10.13
N ARG A 305 28.87 8.80 10.25
CA ARG A 305 28.54 9.67 11.40
C ARG A 305 28.13 11.10 11.06
N SER A 306 27.81 11.39 9.79
CA SER A 306 27.42 12.75 9.37
C SER A 306 25.91 12.98 9.53
N SER A 307 25.49 14.24 9.70
CA SER A 307 24.07 14.60 9.71
C SER A 307 23.37 14.25 8.39
N GLN A 308 24.08 14.36 7.27
CA GLN A 308 23.60 13.91 5.95
C GLN A 308 23.37 12.41 5.92
N HIS A 309 24.26 11.63 6.54
CA HIS A 309 24.11 10.18 6.68
C HIS A 309 22.88 9.84 7.53
N LEU A 310 22.65 10.53 8.65
CA LEU A 310 21.42 10.36 9.45
C LEU A 310 20.17 10.54 8.57
N LEU A 311 20.09 11.66 7.84
CA LEU A 311 18.96 11.94 6.94
C LEU A 311 18.82 10.88 5.85
N GLN A 312 19.93 10.35 5.32
CA GLN A 312 19.91 9.25 4.36
C GLN A 312 19.32 7.97 4.97
N LEU A 313 19.76 7.59 6.18
CA LEU A 313 19.20 6.46 6.92
C LEU A 313 17.69 6.64 7.15
N MET A 314 17.26 7.81 7.63
CA MET A 314 15.86 8.11 7.90
C MET A 314 15.00 8.05 6.63
N ARG A 315 15.51 8.57 5.50
CA ARG A 315 14.81 8.47 4.21
C ARG A 315 14.71 7.04 3.73
N SER A 316 15.78 6.24 3.83
CA SER A 316 15.74 4.83 3.44
C SER A 316 14.78 4.00 4.30
N LEU A 317 14.71 4.28 5.61
CA LEU A 317 13.71 3.71 6.51
C LEU A 317 12.30 4.13 6.11
N ALA A 318 12.07 5.42 5.92
CA ALA A 318 10.79 5.97 5.51
C ALA A 318 10.28 5.29 4.22
N LEU A 319 11.12 5.23 3.18
CA LEU A 319 10.79 4.55 1.92
C LEU A 319 10.59 3.03 2.09
N SER A 320 11.16 2.41 3.14
CA SER A 320 10.96 0.99 3.43
C SER A 320 9.53 0.66 3.89
N SER A 321 8.75 1.64 4.35
CA SER A 321 7.35 1.41 4.71
C SER A 321 6.45 1.17 3.49
N LEU A 322 6.86 1.62 2.31
CA LEU A 322 6.13 1.40 1.07
C LEU A 322 6.50 0.01 0.54
N PRO A 323 5.52 -0.88 0.31
CA PRO A 323 5.81 -2.21 -0.20
C PRO A 323 6.25 -2.16 -1.67
N SER A 324 7.12 -3.11 -2.04
CA SER A 324 7.63 -3.26 -3.40
C SER A 324 6.91 -4.39 -4.14
N ASN A 325 6.97 -4.44 -5.47
CA ASN A 325 6.34 -5.52 -6.25
C ASN A 325 6.98 -6.90 -6.01
N ASP A 326 8.20 -6.90 -5.47
CA ASP A 326 8.97 -8.09 -5.09
C ASP A 326 8.57 -8.62 -3.71
N ASP A 327 7.84 -7.82 -2.92
CA ASP A 327 7.33 -8.26 -1.62
C ASP A 327 6.20 -9.30 -1.85
N THR A 328 6.33 -10.45 -1.20
CA THR A 328 5.36 -11.55 -1.30
C THR A 328 4.69 -11.79 0.05
N PRO A 329 3.55 -11.12 0.35
CA PRO A 329 2.82 -11.37 1.59
C PRO A 329 2.34 -12.83 1.67
N ALA A 330 2.13 -13.32 2.89
CA ALA A 330 1.54 -14.65 3.08
C ALA A 330 0.11 -14.69 2.50
N PRO A 331 -0.29 -15.77 1.81
CA PRO A 331 -1.62 -15.84 1.22
C PRO A 331 -2.72 -15.97 2.29
N THR A 332 -3.85 -15.35 2.00
CA THR A 332 -4.94 -15.11 2.96
C THR A 332 -6.30 -15.16 2.27
N THR A 333 -7.37 -15.38 3.03
CA THR A 333 -8.74 -15.47 2.52
C THR A 333 -9.11 -14.26 1.65
N LEU A 334 -9.60 -14.54 0.43
CA LEU A 334 -9.98 -13.51 -0.56
C LEU A 334 -11.23 -12.72 -0.18
N ALA A 335 -12.16 -13.33 0.56
CA ALA A 335 -13.46 -12.76 0.88
C ALA A 335 -13.41 -11.34 1.49
N PRO A 336 -12.55 -11.04 2.49
CA PRO A 336 -12.40 -9.68 3.01
C PRO A 336 -11.68 -8.72 2.07
N LEU A 337 -10.75 -9.21 1.23
CA LEU A 337 -9.90 -8.38 0.38
C LEU A 337 -10.64 -7.82 -0.85
N LEU A 338 -11.52 -8.63 -1.45
CA LEU A 338 -12.25 -8.27 -2.66
C LEU A 338 -13.09 -6.97 -2.56
N PRO A 339 -13.97 -6.79 -1.57
CA PRO A 339 -14.76 -5.58 -1.48
C PRO A 339 -13.89 -4.34 -1.19
N LEU A 340 -12.87 -4.47 -0.35
CA LEU A 340 -11.94 -3.39 -0.01
C LEU A 340 -11.13 -2.93 -1.24
N ALA A 341 -10.51 -3.88 -1.93
CA ALA A 341 -9.75 -3.59 -3.14
C ALA A 341 -10.67 -3.09 -4.26
N GLY A 342 -11.88 -3.64 -4.37
CA GLY A 342 -12.88 -3.22 -5.34
C GLY A 342 -13.35 -1.78 -5.13
N SER A 343 -13.63 -1.37 -3.89
CA SER A 343 -14.04 0.01 -3.58
C SER A 343 -12.90 0.99 -3.82
N LEU A 344 -11.71 0.68 -3.30
CA LEU A 344 -10.52 1.51 -3.50
C LEU A 344 -10.20 1.68 -4.99
N ALA A 345 -10.22 0.58 -5.76
CA ALA A 345 -9.92 0.64 -7.18
C ALA A 345 -10.97 1.46 -7.96
N GLN A 346 -12.25 1.43 -7.56
CA GLN A 346 -13.30 2.28 -8.16
C GLN A 346 -13.12 3.76 -7.85
N GLU A 347 -12.58 4.07 -6.68
CA GLU A 347 -12.33 5.44 -6.26
C GLU A 347 -11.08 6.03 -6.93
N VAL A 348 -9.98 5.29 -6.91
CA VAL A 348 -8.65 5.75 -7.37
C VAL A 348 -8.44 5.51 -8.86
N TYR A 349 -8.98 4.42 -9.43
CA TYR A 349 -8.78 4.01 -10.82
C TYR A 349 -10.10 3.78 -11.61
N PRO A 350 -11.04 4.74 -11.60
CA PRO A 350 -12.34 4.58 -12.27
C PRO A 350 -12.21 4.40 -13.78
N ASP A 351 -11.15 4.94 -14.40
CA ASP A 351 -10.91 4.85 -15.85
C ASP A 351 -10.40 3.46 -16.27
N LEU A 352 -9.54 2.83 -15.45
CA LEU A 352 -9.01 1.50 -15.71
C LEU A 352 -10.04 0.39 -15.47
N LEU A 353 -11.03 0.62 -14.61
CA LEU A 353 -12.09 -0.34 -14.30
C LEU A 353 -13.28 -0.31 -15.27
N ARG A 354 -13.27 0.57 -16.28
CA ARG A 354 -14.38 0.69 -17.23
C ARG A 354 -14.56 -0.59 -18.04
N SER A 355 -15.80 -0.88 -18.39
CA SER A 355 -16.14 -1.99 -19.28
C SER A 355 -15.55 -1.81 -20.68
N GLU A 356 -15.30 -0.58 -21.12
CA GLU A 356 -14.68 -0.27 -22.42
C GLU A 356 -13.20 -0.70 -22.49
N VAL A 357 -12.52 -0.70 -21.35
CA VAL A 357 -11.10 -1.07 -21.21
C VAL A 357 -10.96 -2.54 -20.85
N ASN A 358 -11.88 -3.07 -20.04
CA ASN A 358 -11.90 -4.46 -19.60
C ASN A 358 -12.79 -5.37 -20.47
N SER A 359 -13.32 -4.87 -21.59
CA SER A 359 -14.02 -5.69 -22.57
C SER A 359 -13.01 -6.50 -23.38
N THR A 360 -13.33 -7.76 -23.63
CA THR A 360 -12.58 -8.56 -24.60
C THR A 360 -12.91 -8.06 -26.01
N PRO A 361 -11.92 -7.94 -26.91
CA PRO A 361 -12.15 -7.45 -28.27
C PRO A 361 -13.13 -8.33 -29.05
N LEU A 362 -13.68 -7.72 -30.10
CA LEU A 362 -14.69 -8.11 -31.09
C LEU A 362 -14.77 -9.56 -31.61
N ARG A 363 -13.98 -10.53 -31.15
CA ARG A 363 -14.10 -11.94 -31.61
C ARG A 363 -14.91 -12.83 -30.66
N MET A 364 -15.45 -12.28 -29.57
CA MET A 364 -16.24 -13.00 -28.57
C MET A 364 -17.67 -12.42 -28.41
N TYR A 365 -18.18 -11.80 -29.47
CA TYR A 365 -19.27 -10.82 -29.47
C TYR A 365 -20.65 -11.23 -28.95
N TRP A 366 -20.87 -12.49 -28.62
CA TRP A 366 -22.18 -12.91 -28.14
C TRP A 366 -22.39 -12.65 -26.63
N HIS A 367 -21.32 -12.44 -25.85
CA HIS A 367 -21.43 -12.36 -24.39
C HIS A 367 -21.74 -10.97 -23.80
N ALA A 368 -21.19 -9.89 -24.36
CA ALA A 368 -21.39 -8.54 -23.80
C ALA A 368 -22.81 -7.99 -24.00
N ALA A 369 -23.50 -8.41 -25.07
CA ALA A 369 -24.92 -8.13 -25.27
C ALA A 369 -25.82 -8.95 -24.32
N LEU A 370 -25.33 -10.04 -23.72
CA LEU A 370 -26.11 -10.82 -22.74
C LEU A 370 -25.94 -10.32 -21.30
N ASP A 371 -24.86 -9.59 -21.00
CA ASP A 371 -24.48 -9.20 -19.63
C ASP A 371 -25.06 -7.82 -19.19
N SER A 372 -25.50 -7.01 -20.15
CA SER A 372 -26.20 -5.74 -19.91
C SER A 372 -27.71 -5.98 -19.79
N ARG A 373 -28.38 -5.38 -18.79
CA ARG A 373 -29.87 -5.37 -18.71
C ARG A 373 -30.51 -4.91 -20.03
N TRP A 374 -29.85 -3.99 -20.74
CA TRP A 374 -30.29 -3.47 -22.03
C TRP A 374 -29.98 -4.39 -23.20
N GLY A 375 -28.90 -5.15 -23.14
CA GLY A 375 -28.56 -6.11 -24.18
C GLY A 375 -29.54 -7.30 -24.20
N LYS A 376 -30.04 -7.72 -23.03
CA LYS A 376 -31.18 -8.65 -22.92
C LYS A 376 -32.46 -8.08 -23.55
N TRP A 377 -32.72 -6.79 -23.39
CA TRP A 377 -33.84 -6.09 -24.04
C TRP A 377 -33.63 -5.88 -25.55
N LEU A 378 -32.41 -5.60 -26.01
CA LEU A 378 -32.06 -5.48 -27.43
C LEU A 378 -32.24 -6.82 -28.15
N ILE A 379 -31.85 -7.93 -27.53
CA ILE A 379 -32.09 -9.27 -28.07
C ILE A 379 -33.58 -9.61 -28.03
N ALA A 380 -34.32 -9.22 -26.97
CA ALA A 380 -35.78 -9.32 -26.96
C ALA A 380 -36.45 -8.45 -28.05
N LEU A 381 -35.89 -7.28 -28.35
CA LEU A 381 -36.34 -6.36 -29.41
C LEU A 381 -35.98 -6.88 -30.81
N PHE A 382 -34.92 -7.68 -30.96
CA PHE A 382 -34.54 -8.39 -32.20
C PHE A 382 -35.19 -9.78 -32.33
N ALA A 383 -35.70 -10.36 -31.24
CA ALA A 383 -36.57 -11.54 -31.25
C ALA A 383 -38.05 -11.15 -31.40
N SER A 384 -38.43 -9.94 -30.99
CA SER A 384 -39.76 -9.34 -31.16
C SER A 384 -40.22 -9.18 -32.63
N PRO A 385 -39.37 -8.95 -33.64
CA PRO A 385 -39.78 -8.96 -35.04
C PRO A 385 -40.22 -10.38 -35.43
N MET A 386 -39.68 -11.46 -34.85
CA MET A 386 -40.20 -12.82 -35.14
C MET A 386 -41.63 -13.03 -34.62
N LEU A 387 -42.02 -12.37 -33.53
CA LEU A 387 -43.39 -12.42 -33.00
C LEU A 387 -44.36 -11.49 -33.76
N LEU A 388 -43.88 -10.34 -34.26
CA LEU A 388 -44.66 -9.41 -35.09
C LEU A 388 -44.75 -9.84 -36.57
N VAL A 389 -43.78 -10.62 -37.05
CA VAL A 389 -43.77 -11.23 -38.39
C VAL A 389 -44.61 -12.50 -38.41
N PHE A 390 -44.90 -13.12 -37.26
CA PHE A 390 -45.70 -14.36 -37.17
C PHE A 390 -47.12 -14.21 -37.75
N PRO A 391 -47.89 -13.15 -37.48
CA PRO A 391 -49.20 -12.94 -38.12
C PRO A 391 -49.07 -12.63 -39.62
N TRP A 392 -48.04 -11.89 -40.04
CA TRP A 392 -47.79 -11.55 -41.45
C TRP A 392 -47.39 -12.80 -42.25
N VAL A 393 -46.45 -13.61 -41.76
CA VAL A 393 -46.05 -14.90 -42.35
C VAL A 393 -47.20 -15.89 -42.32
N ARG A 394 -48.00 -15.96 -41.25
CA ARG A 394 -49.21 -16.80 -41.22
C ARG A 394 -50.23 -16.37 -42.29
N SER A 395 -50.38 -15.07 -42.52
CA SER A 395 -51.27 -14.54 -43.57
C SER A 395 -50.76 -14.85 -44.98
N GLN A 396 -49.43 -14.77 -45.21
CA GLN A 396 -48.80 -15.11 -46.48
C GLN A 396 -48.83 -16.63 -46.74
N VAL A 397 -48.62 -17.45 -45.71
CA VAL A 397 -48.71 -18.93 -45.78
C VAL A 397 -50.15 -19.38 -46.01
N ALA A 398 -51.15 -18.73 -45.41
CA ALA A 398 -52.55 -19.02 -45.67
C ALA A 398 -52.99 -18.60 -47.09
N ALA A 399 -52.49 -17.47 -47.59
CA ALA A 399 -52.73 -17.00 -48.95
C ALA A 399 -52.08 -17.90 -50.03
N LEU A 400 -50.89 -18.43 -49.76
CA LEU A 400 -50.19 -19.36 -50.65
C LEU A 400 -50.71 -20.81 -50.55
N ALA A 401 -51.19 -21.25 -49.38
CA ALA A 401 -51.79 -22.58 -49.20
C ALA A 401 -53.15 -22.72 -49.90
N GLY A 402 -53.87 -21.62 -50.14
CA GLY A 402 -55.11 -21.63 -50.93
C GLY A 402 -54.91 -21.69 -52.44
N GLY A 403 -53.69 -21.43 -52.94
CA GLY A 403 -53.43 -21.22 -54.38
C GLY A 403 -52.60 -22.29 -55.09
N LEU A 404 -52.03 -23.27 -54.39
CA LEU A 404 -51.03 -24.19 -54.98
C LEU A 404 -51.40 -25.66 -54.76
N ALA A 405 -52.35 -26.14 -55.56
CA ALA A 405 -52.56 -27.56 -55.81
C ALA A 405 -51.62 -28.01 -56.95
N GLY A 406 -50.35 -28.33 -56.64
CA GLY A 406 -49.42 -28.81 -57.66
C GLY A 406 -48.00 -29.14 -57.18
N SER A 407 -47.70 -30.43 -57.17
CA SER A 407 -46.39 -31.15 -57.25
C SER A 407 -45.16 -30.86 -56.37
N ASP A 408 -45.00 -29.78 -55.60
CA ASP A 408 -43.77 -29.59 -54.79
C ASP A 408 -44.02 -29.50 -53.28
N ARG A 409 -44.38 -30.66 -52.69
CA ARG A 409 -44.76 -30.79 -51.26
C ARG A 409 -43.61 -30.72 -50.25
N TRP A 410 -42.35 -30.81 -50.68
CA TRP A 410 -41.20 -30.93 -49.76
C TRP A 410 -40.40 -29.63 -49.57
N ILE A 411 -40.51 -28.66 -50.48
CA ILE A 411 -39.66 -27.46 -50.47
C ILE A 411 -40.10 -26.47 -49.37
N LEU A 412 -41.41 -26.28 -49.19
CA LEU A 412 -41.97 -25.36 -48.19
C LEU A 412 -41.66 -25.78 -46.73
N PRO A 413 -41.84 -27.04 -46.31
CA PRO A 413 -41.45 -27.46 -44.96
C PRO A 413 -39.93 -27.41 -44.74
N ILE A 414 -39.10 -27.70 -45.77
CA ILE A 414 -37.63 -27.58 -45.68
C ILE A 414 -37.21 -26.11 -45.51
N PHE A 415 -37.83 -25.17 -46.24
CA PHE A 415 -37.54 -23.74 -46.13
C PHE A 415 -37.96 -23.15 -44.78
N VAL A 416 -39.11 -23.56 -44.25
CA VAL A 416 -39.59 -23.18 -42.92
C VAL A 416 -38.68 -23.77 -41.83
N LEU A 417 -38.21 -25.01 -41.98
CA LEU A 417 -37.23 -25.65 -41.09
C LEU A 417 -35.86 -24.96 -41.13
N LEU A 418 -35.40 -24.52 -42.31
CA LEU A 418 -34.16 -23.75 -42.50
C LEU A 418 -34.24 -22.33 -41.94
N CYS A 419 -35.41 -21.69 -41.94
CA CYS A 419 -35.60 -20.36 -41.37
C CYS A 419 -35.82 -20.37 -39.85
N LEU A 420 -36.44 -21.43 -39.30
CA LEU A 420 -36.67 -21.57 -37.85
C LEU A 420 -35.48 -22.20 -37.11
N SER A 421 -34.68 -23.05 -37.76
CA SER A 421 -33.58 -23.76 -37.09
C SER A 421 -32.46 -22.87 -36.53
N PRO A 422 -32.02 -21.75 -37.15
CA PRO A 422 -31.00 -20.89 -36.56
C PRO A 422 -31.55 -20.15 -35.33
N GLY A 423 -32.83 -19.73 -35.39
CA GLY A 423 -33.52 -19.07 -34.28
C GLY A 423 -33.74 -20.01 -33.10
N LEU A 424 -34.17 -21.25 -33.35
CA LEU A 424 -34.42 -22.24 -32.30
C LEU A 424 -33.11 -22.76 -31.68
N LEU A 425 -32.06 -22.94 -32.48
CA LEU A 425 -30.73 -23.31 -32.00
C LEU A 425 -30.08 -22.16 -31.20
N ALA A 426 -30.28 -20.90 -31.62
CA ALA A 426 -29.90 -19.73 -30.83
C ALA A 426 -30.70 -19.62 -29.53
N LEU A 427 -31.98 -20.01 -29.51
CA LEU A 427 -32.85 -20.00 -28.32
C LEU A 427 -32.53 -21.13 -27.34
N ILE A 428 -32.14 -22.31 -27.84
CA ILE A 428 -31.64 -23.44 -27.04
C ILE A 428 -30.25 -23.14 -26.48
N LEU A 429 -29.35 -22.58 -27.28
CA LEU A 429 -28.05 -22.08 -26.80
C LEU A 429 -28.25 -20.96 -25.78
N TRP A 430 -29.22 -20.06 -26.00
CA TRP A 430 -29.62 -19.03 -25.03
C TRP A 430 -30.21 -19.61 -23.74
N GLY A 431 -31.01 -20.68 -23.81
CA GLY A 431 -31.54 -21.37 -22.64
C GLY A 431 -30.44 -22.07 -21.83
N LEU A 432 -29.55 -22.82 -22.49
CA LEU A 432 -28.43 -23.52 -21.87
C LEU A 432 -27.40 -22.57 -21.25
N TYR A 433 -27.08 -21.45 -21.92
CA TYR A 433 -26.18 -20.42 -21.36
C TYR A 433 -26.86 -19.46 -20.39
N GLY A 434 -28.14 -19.15 -20.61
CA GLY A 434 -28.96 -18.28 -19.77
C GLY A 434 -29.30 -18.90 -18.41
N LEU A 435 -29.45 -20.23 -18.34
CA LEU A 435 -29.58 -20.99 -17.09
C LEU A 435 -28.33 -20.90 -16.22
N GLN A 436 -27.13 -20.85 -16.82
CA GLN A 436 -25.89 -20.54 -16.08
C GLN A 436 -25.84 -19.07 -15.61
N GLY A 437 -26.61 -18.17 -16.24
CA GLY A 437 -26.75 -16.75 -15.88
C GLY A 437 -27.80 -16.43 -14.81
N LEU A 438 -28.53 -17.42 -14.31
CA LEU A 438 -29.53 -17.26 -13.24
C LEU A 438 -28.95 -17.41 -11.81
N LEU A 439 -27.64 -17.60 -11.68
CA LEU A 439 -26.90 -17.62 -10.40
C LEU A 439 -26.13 -16.30 -10.20
N PRO A 440 -26.80 -15.20 -9.78
CA PRO A 440 -26.23 -13.85 -9.76
C PRO A 440 -24.98 -13.68 -8.88
N GLY A 441 -24.76 -14.57 -7.91
CA GLY A 441 -23.64 -14.48 -6.96
C GLY A 441 -22.26 -14.90 -7.52
N VAL A 442 -22.20 -15.70 -8.59
CA VAL A 442 -20.95 -16.24 -9.14
C VAL A 442 -20.40 -15.34 -10.26
N GLN A 443 -21.26 -14.80 -11.12
CA GLN A 443 -20.87 -13.92 -12.24
C GLN A 443 -20.35 -12.56 -11.78
N PHE A 444 -20.98 -11.95 -10.76
CA PHE A 444 -20.52 -10.67 -10.21
C PHE A 444 -19.08 -10.78 -9.66
N ARG A 445 -18.79 -11.89 -8.97
CA ARG A 445 -17.45 -12.17 -8.43
C ARG A 445 -16.42 -12.43 -9.53
N MET A 446 -16.77 -13.17 -10.58
CA MET A 446 -15.87 -13.40 -11.73
C MET A 446 -15.58 -12.11 -12.52
N GLY A 447 -16.58 -11.25 -12.72
CA GLY A 447 -16.41 -9.96 -13.39
C GLY A 447 -15.53 -8.99 -12.60
N GLN A 448 -15.73 -8.88 -11.29
CA GLN A 448 -14.88 -8.07 -10.42
C GLN A 448 -13.46 -8.62 -10.34
N ARG A 449 -13.29 -9.94 -10.19
CA ARG A 449 -11.98 -10.60 -10.17
C ARG A 449 -11.20 -10.31 -11.45
N LYS A 450 -11.82 -10.43 -12.62
CA LYS A 450 -11.17 -10.13 -13.90
C LYS A 450 -10.74 -8.67 -14.02
N ARG A 451 -11.60 -7.72 -13.63
CA ARG A 451 -11.27 -6.28 -13.68
C ARG A 451 -10.14 -5.93 -12.72
N LEU A 452 -10.17 -6.47 -11.50
CA LEU A 452 -9.09 -6.31 -10.54
C LEU A 452 -7.80 -6.96 -11.04
N ALA A 453 -7.85 -8.17 -11.60
CA ALA A 453 -6.67 -8.82 -12.17
C ALA A 453 -6.05 -8.00 -13.32
N GLY A 454 -6.87 -7.42 -14.20
CA GLY A 454 -6.40 -6.52 -15.26
C GLY A 454 -5.74 -5.26 -14.69
N LEU A 455 -6.38 -4.62 -13.70
CA LEU A 455 -5.84 -3.45 -13.02
C LEU A 455 -4.52 -3.76 -12.30
N LEU A 456 -4.44 -4.86 -11.55
CA LEU A 456 -3.23 -5.27 -10.84
C LEU A 456 -2.10 -5.61 -11.82
N SER A 457 -2.43 -6.23 -12.95
CA SER A 457 -1.45 -6.54 -14.01
C SER A 457 -0.80 -5.28 -14.56
N GLU A 458 -1.59 -4.22 -14.79
CA GLU A 458 -1.10 -2.93 -15.26
C GLU A 458 -0.29 -2.21 -14.18
N LEU A 459 -0.85 -2.06 -12.97
CA LEU A 459 -0.22 -1.29 -11.89
C LEU A 459 1.07 -1.93 -11.37
N GLN A 460 1.13 -3.26 -11.33
CA GLN A 460 2.30 -3.99 -10.83
C GLN A 460 3.21 -4.48 -11.96
N SER A 461 2.95 -4.10 -13.22
CA SER A 461 3.75 -4.49 -14.40
C SER A 461 3.97 -6.01 -14.49
N LEU A 462 2.90 -6.79 -14.28
CA LEU A 462 2.96 -8.25 -14.25
C LEU A 462 3.06 -8.85 -15.66
N PRO A 463 3.62 -10.07 -15.81
CA PRO A 463 3.71 -10.73 -17.12
C PRO A 463 2.33 -11.06 -17.70
N ALA A 464 2.24 -11.25 -19.02
CA ALA A 464 0.99 -11.46 -19.75
C ALA A 464 0.12 -12.63 -19.21
N GLY A 465 0.73 -13.66 -18.62
CA GLY A 465 0.02 -14.79 -17.99
C GLY A 465 -0.56 -14.51 -16.60
N ALA A 466 -0.23 -13.37 -15.99
CA ALA A 466 -0.62 -13.07 -14.61
C ALA A 466 -2.13 -12.90 -14.43
N ILE A 467 -2.83 -12.35 -15.43
CA ILE A 467 -4.30 -12.22 -15.39
C ILE A 467 -4.94 -13.61 -15.34
N ALA A 468 -4.50 -14.54 -16.19
CA ALA A 468 -5.00 -15.91 -16.21
C ALA A 468 -4.66 -16.65 -14.91
N ARG A 469 -3.44 -16.46 -14.38
CA ARG A 469 -3.06 -17.02 -13.07
C ARG A 469 -3.93 -16.48 -11.95
N MET A 470 -4.12 -15.17 -11.83
CA MET A 470 -4.98 -14.55 -10.82
C MET A 470 -6.45 -14.97 -10.93
N GLN A 471 -6.91 -15.44 -12.09
CA GLN A 471 -8.27 -15.99 -12.25
C GLN A 471 -8.43 -17.40 -11.66
N HIS A 472 -7.36 -18.19 -11.59
CA HIS A 472 -7.42 -19.61 -11.19
C HIS A 472 -6.68 -19.92 -9.87
N ASP A 473 -5.73 -19.07 -9.47
CA ASP A 473 -4.89 -19.22 -8.28
C ASP A 473 -5.30 -18.20 -7.22
N ASP A 474 -6.09 -18.65 -6.24
CA ASP A 474 -6.61 -17.81 -5.15
C ASP A 474 -5.51 -17.30 -4.23
N ALA A 475 -4.49 -18.13 -3.98
CA ALA A 475 -3.35 -17.76 -3.14
C ALA A 475 -2.59 -16.60 -3.80
N TYR A 476 -2.20 -16.75 -5.07
CA TYR A 476 -1.51 -15.69 -5.82
C TYR A 476 -2.35 -14.41 -5.94
N PHE A 477 -3.66 -14.54 -6.21
CA PHE A 477 -4.53 -13.36 -6.29
C PHE A 477 -4.65 -12.64 -4.94
N SER A 478 -4.73 -13.39 -3.83
CA SER A 478 -4.80 -12.80 -2.49
C SER A 478 -3.54 -12.02 -2.14
N GLN A 479 -2.36 -12.52 -2.52
CA GLN A 479 -1.08 -11.84 -2.30
C GLN A 479 -1.04 -10.52 -3.07
N ARG A 480 -1.48 -10.53 -4.34
CA ARG A 480 -1.49 -9.33 -5.19
C ARG A 480 -2.49 -8.28 -4.70
N LEU A 481 -3.64 -8.71 -4.18
CA LEU A 481 -4.61 -7.81 -3.54
C LEU A 481 -4.09 -7.23 -2.23
N GLN A 482 -3.46 -8.04 -1.37
CA GLN A 482 -2.83 -7.55 -0.15
C GLN A 482 -1.76 -6.51 -0.46
N LEU A 483 -0.89 -6.80 -1.44
CA LEU A 483 0.14 -5.88 -1.89
C LEU A 483 -0.47 -4.56 -2.38
N PHE A 484 -1.52 -4.62 -3.20
CA PHE A 484 -2.24 -3.43 -3.67
C PHE A 484 -2.81 -2.61 -2.51
N LEU A 485 -3.47 -3.25 -1.55
CA LEU A 485 -4.02 -2.56 -0.38
C LEU A 485 -2.91 -1.95 0.49
N GLN A 486 -1.79 -2.65 0.68
CA GLN A 486 -0.61 -2.14 1.40
C GLN A 486 0.06 -0.97 0.65
N GLN A 487 0.15 -1.01 -0.69
CA GLN A 487 0.67 0.09 -1.52
C GLN A 487 -0.13 1.37 -1.34
N HIS A 488 -1.45 1.23 -1.17
CA HIS A 488 -2.38 2.32 -0.86
C HIS A 488 -2.56 2.56 0.65
N GLN A 489 -1.76 1.88 1.49
CA GLN A 489 -1.72 2.06 2.95
C GLN A 489 -3.07 1.83 3.63
N ILE A 490 -3.89 0.96 3.05
CA ILE A 490 -5.14 0.54 3.66
C ILE A 490 -4.80 -0.38 4.83
N PRO A 491 -5.23 -0.06 6.06
CA PRO A 491 -5.00 -0.92 7.20
C PRO A 491 -5.67 -2.26 6.99
N LEU A 492 -4.84 -3.30 6.98
CA LEU A 492 -5.32 -4.67 7.02
C LEU A 492 -5.23 -5.14 8.47
N PRO A 493 -6.34 -5.65 9.06
CA PRO A 493 -6.23 -6.37 10.31
C PRO A 493 -5.33 -7.60 10.11
N PRO A 494 -4.80 -8.21 11.17
CA PRO A 494 -4.13 -9.51 11.05
C PRO A 494 -5.14 -10.51 10.48
N LEU A 495 -4.97 -10.87 9.21
CA LEU A 495 -5.91 -11.73 8.50
C LEU A 495 -5.51 -13.21 8.69
N PRO A 496 -6.49 -14.14 8.78
CA PRO A 496 -6.19 -15.56 8.88
C PRO A 496 -5.47 -16.03 7.61
N LYS A 497 -4.31 -16.65 7.80
CA LYS A 497 -3.51 -17.22 6.71
C LYS A 497 -4.19 -18.47 6.18
N LEU A 498 -4.23 -18.64 4.85
CA LEU A 498 -4.97 -19.73 4.20
C LEU A 498 -4.29 -21.10 4.33
N ASP A 499 -2.97 -21.12 4.39
CA ASP A 499 -2.18 -22.33 4.34
C ASP A 499 -0.91 -22.22 5.18
N GLY A 500 -0.69 -23.20 6.06
CA GLY A 500 0.53 -23.28 6.88
C GLY A 500 1.79 -23.57 6.06
N GLN A 501 1.68 -24.21 4.88
CA GLN A 501 2.84 -24.44 4.01
C GLN A 501 3.30 -23.15 3.33
N ALA A 502 2.37 -22.36 2.80
CA ALA A 502 2.70 -21.07 2.18
C ALA A 502 3.22 -20.05 3.20
N ASP A 503 2.71 -20.09 4.43
CA ASP A 503 3.26 -19.29 5.53
C ASP A 503 4.70 -19.69 5.88
N ARG A 504 4.99 -20.99 5.94
CA ARG A 504 6.36 -21.50 6.14
C ARG A 504 7.31 -21.06 5.03
N GLN A 505 6.90 -21.13 3.76
CA GLN A 505 7.73 -20.70 2.63
C GLN A 505 8.05 -19.21 2.69
N ALA A 506 7.08 -18.36 3.05
CA ALA A 506 7.32 -16.94 3.27
C ALA A 506 8.30 -16.69 4.42
N GLY A 507 8.20 -17.49 5.49
CA GLY A 507 9.15 -17.49 6.61
C GLY A 507 10.58 -17.88 6.22
N GLU A 508 10.75 -18.90 5.37
CA GLU A 508 12.07 -19.39 4.91
C GLU A 508 12.77 -18.34 4.06
N ALA A 509 12.06 -17.79 3.06
CA ALA A 509 12.61 -16.74 2.21
C ALA A 509 13.04 -15.50 3.03
N LYS A 510 12.22 -15.13 4.02
CA LYS A 510 12.52 -14.03 4.94
C LYS A 510 13.80 -14.29 5.73
N ILE A 511 13.94 -15.46 6.36
CA ILE A 511 15.10 -15.74 7.22
C ILE A 511 16.38 -15.93 6.41
N ASP A 512 16.30 -16.54 5.23
CA ASP A 512 17.44 -16.74 4.34
C ASP A 512 18.01 -15.40 3.87
N GLN A 513 17.15 -14.48 3.43
CA GLN A 513 17.58 -13.16 2.98
C GLN A 513 18.16 -12.33 4.13
N PHE A 514 17.58 -12.45 5.33
CA PHE A 514 18.13 -11.82 6.54
C PHE A 514 19.51 -12.38 6.90
N CYS A 515 19.68 -13.70 6.87
CA CYS A 515 20.96 -14.36 7.14
C CYS A 515 22.02 -14.04 6.08
N ALA A 516 21.63 -13.90 4.80
CA ALA A 516 22.52 -13.47 3.73
C ALA A 516 23.02 -12.04 3.97
N GLY A 517 22.12 -11.11 4.30
CA GLY A 517 22.48 -9.73 4.67
C GLY A 517 23.39 -9.66 5.89
N LEU A 518 23.08 -10.43 6.93
CA LEU A 518 23.89 -10.54 8.15
C LEU A 518 25.28 -11.12 7.86
N SER A 519 25.37 -12.21 7.09
CA SER A 519 26.64 -12.83 6.70
C SER A 519 27.53 -11.87 5.90
N GLN A 520 26.94 -11.13 4.95
CA GLN A 520 27.66 -10.13 4.17
C GLN A 520 28.19 -8.97 5.04
N ALA A 521 27.40 -8.55 6.03
CA ALA A 521 27.81 -7.52 6.97
C ALA A 521 28.92 -8.01 7.90
N ILE A 522 28.80 -9.22 8.47
CA ILE A 522 29.85 -9.87 9.29
C ILE A 522 31.15 -9.94 8.50
N ALA A 523 31.12 -10.45 7.25
CA ALA A 523 32.32 -10.60 6.43
C ALA A 523 33.09 -9.28 6.20
N ARG A 524 32.39 -8.14 6.19
CA ARG A 524 32.97 -6.81 5.99
C ARG A 524 33.23 -6.04 7.29
N ALA A 525 32.71 -6.51 8.41
CA ALA A 525 32.82 -5.86 9.71
C ALA A 525 34.24 -5.97 10.29
N ARG A 526 34.61 -4.95 11.06
CA ARG A 526 35.81 -4.99 11.92
C ARG A 526 35.51 -5.74 13.20
N ASP A 527 36.54 -6.19 13.91
CA ASP A 527 36.32 -6.91 15.17
C ASP A 527 35.66 -5.99 16.22
N HIS A 528 34.85 -6.57 17.11
CA HIS A 528 34.12 -5.89 18.19
C HIS A 528 33.04 -4.88 17.77
N GLU A 529 32.44 -5.03 16.58
CA GLU A 529 31.24 -4.26 16.22
C GLU A 529 29.97 -4.70 17.01
N LEU A 530 29.03 -3.76 17.17
CA LEU A 530 27.69 -4.02 17.70
C LEU A 530 26.71 -4.25 16.56
N PHE A 531 26.03 -5.39 16.59
CA PHE A 531 24.90 -5.69 15.72
C PHE A 531 23.59 -5.67 16.51
N VAL A 532 22.68 -4.79 16.10
CA VAL A 532 21.34 -4.71 16.65
C VAL A 532 20.39 -5.27 15.59
N LEU A 533 19.75 -6.40 15.90
CA LEU A 533 18.84 -7.09 14.99
C LEU A 533 17.41 -6.76 15.38
N LEU A 534 16.70 -6.02 14.52
CA LEU A 534 15.30 -5.67 14.66
C LEU A 534 14.48 -6.54 13.71
N ILE A 535 14.06 -7.70 14.18
CA ILE A 535 13.43 -8.75 13.38
C ILE A 535 12.30 -9.40 14.18
N ASP A 536 11.18 -9.67 13.52
CA ASP A 536 10.14 -10.53 14.10
C ASP A 536 10.60 -12.00 14.02
N CYS A 537 11.35 -12.41 15.04
CA CYS A 537 11.82 -13.79 15.23
C CYS A 537 10.68 -14.74 15.62
N ILE A 538 9.57 -14.23 16.17
CA ILE A 538 8.46 -15.06 16.61
C ILE A 538 7.77 -15.65 15.38
N ALA A 539 7.57 -14.84 14.33
CA ALA A 539 7.03 -15.33 13.06
C ALA A 539 7.85 -16.43 12.38
N VAL A 540 9.14 -16.59 12.72
CA VAL A 540 10.06 -17.58 12.13
C VAL A 540 10.65 -18.54 13.18
N ALA A 541 10.00 -18.68 14.33
CA ALA A 541 10.52 -19.46 15.46
C ALA A 541 10.79 -20.93 15.12
N ASP A 542 10.04 -21.50 14.17
CA ASP A 542 10.20 -22.90 13.72
C ASP A 542 11.42 -23.11 12.81
N GLN A 543 11.98 -22.04 12.24
CA GLN A 543 13.04 -22.08 11.23
C GLN A 543 14.30 -21.34 11.69
N LEU A 544 14.51 -21.18 13.00
CA LEU A 544 15.57 -20.32 13.57
C LEU A 544 17.01 -20.79 13.27
N GLU A 545 17.21 -22.05 12.85
CA GLU A 545 18.53 -22.68 12.70
C GLU A 545 19.54 -21.91 11.81
N PRO A 546 19.18 -21.40 10.61
CA PRO A 546 20.10 -20.60 9.79
C PRO A 546 20.56 -19.32 10.50
N LEU A 547 19.65 -18.67 11.25
CA LEU A 547 19.96 -17.49 12.04
C LEU A 547 20.92 -17.83 13.18
N ILE A 548 20.65 -18.91 13.93
CA ILE A 548 21.53 -19.38 15.00
C ILE A 548 22.96 -19.67 14.49
N ARG A 549 23.10 -20.30 13.33
CA ARG A 549 24.41 -20.53 12.70
C ARG A 549 25.14 -19.23 12.39
N THR A 550 24.44 -18.29 11.78
CA THR A 550 25.01 -16.98 11.41
C THR A 550 25.42 -16.17 12.65
N LEU A 551 24.59 -16.19 13.69
CA LEU A 551 24.86 -15.55 14.97
C LEU A 551 26.06 -16.17 15.70
N ARG A 552 26.23 -17.50 15.62
CA ARG A 552 27.40 -18.18 16.17
C ARG A 552 28.70 -17.70 15.52
N VAL A 553 28.71 -17.51 14.20
CA VAL A 553 29.85 -16.95 13.47
C VAL A 553 30.14 -15.51 13.92
N ALA A 554 29.11 -14.68 14.06
CA ALA A 554 29.30 -13.31 14.57
C ALA A 554 29.89 -13.28 15.99
N ARG A 555 29.41 -14.15 16.88
CA ARG A 555 29.93 -14.28 18.25
C ARG A 555 31.37 -14.77 18.28
N ALA A 556 31.74 -15.71 17.40
CA ALA A 556 33.11 -16.20 17.27
C ALA A 556 34.10 -15.11 16.83
N ARG A 557 33.62 -14.08 16.11
CA ARG A 557 34.40 -12.87 15.76
C ARG A 557 34.32 -11.75 16.81
N HIS A 558 33.89 -12.09 18.03
CA HIS A 558 33.76 -11.17 19.17
C HIS A 558 32.81 -9.98 18.93
N HIS A 559 31.88 -10.08 17.99
CA HIS A 559 30.82 -9.09 17.83
C HIS A 559 29.83 -9.17 19.01
N GLN A 560 29.29 -8.01 19.38
CA GLN A 560 28.18 -7.93 20.33
C GLN A 560 26.87 -7.92 19.58
N ILE A 561 25.88 -8.64 20.11
CA ILE A 561 24.61 -8.86 19.42
C ILE A 561 23.47 -8.56 20.38
N ILE A 562 22.51 -7.78 19.93
CA ILE A 562 21.23 -7.54 20.60
C ILE A 562 20.13 -7.91 19.62
N VAL A 563 19.16 -8.71 20.04
CA VAL A 563 17.96 -9.02 19.25
C VAL A 563 16.78 -8.29 19.85
N LEU A 564 16.10 -7.51 19.02
CA LEU A 564 14.91 -6.74 19.33
C LEU A 564 13.77 -7.32 18.51
N CYS A 565 12.81 -7.95 19.18
CA CYS A 565 11.65 -8.53 18.54
C CYS A 565 10.45 -7.63 18.78
N PRO A 566 9.80 -7.08 17.73
CA PRO A 566 8.55 -6.35 17.91
C PRO A 566 7.50 -7.28 18.53
N TRP A 567 6.72 -6.74 19.47
CA TRP A 567 5.63 -7.47 20.10
C TRP A 567 4.29 -7.07 19.49
N MET A 568 3.46 -8.07 19.19
CA MET A 568 2.15 -7.81 18.60
C MET A 568 1.23 -7.08 19.58
N ASP A 569 0.52 -6.07 19.07
CA ASP A 569 -0.47 -5.35 19.85
C ASP A 569 -1.66 -6.24 20.26
N GLY A 570 -2.21 -5.99 21.44
CA GLY A 570 -3.35 -6.74 22.00
C GLY A 570 -3.02 -8.13 22.55
N ILE A 571 -1.76 -8.56 22.47
CA ILE A 571 -1.22 -9.76 23.14
C ILE A 571 -0.48 -9.31 24.40
N PRO A 572 -0.87 -9.75 25.61
CA PRO A 572 -0.17 -9.39 26.84
C PRO A 572 1.27 -9.92 26.80
N LEU A 573 2.19 -9.18 27.40
CA LEU A 573 3.58 -9.63 27.51
C LEU A 573 3.67 -10.87 28.41
N PRO A 574 4.68 -11.76 28.24
CA PRO A 574 4.77 -13.00 29.02
C PRO A 574 4.86 -12.81 30.56
N HIS A 575 5.22 -11.61 31.02
CA HIS A 575 5.34 -11.25 32.43
C HIS A 575 4.12 -10.49 32.98
N GLU A 576 3.17 -10.12 32.11
CA GLU A 576 1.92 -9.51 32.54
C GLU A 576 0.94 -10.58 33.03
N PRO A 577 0.19 -10.33 34.11
CA PRO A 577 -0.78 -11.28 34.61
C PRO A 577 -1.87 -11.53 33.56
N LEU A 578 -2.02 -12.79 33.16
CA LEU A 578 -3.13 -13.22 32.30
C LEU A 578 -4.41 -13.18 33.15
N GLU A 579 -5.31 -12.23 32.88
CA GLU A 579 -6.63 -12.12 33.57
C GLU A 579 -7.57 -13.32 33.32
N LEU A 580 -7.12 -14.38 32.68
CA LEU A 580 -7.98 -15.42 32.14
C LEU A 580 -7.47 -16.81 32.52
N GLU A 581 -8.09 -17.39 33.56
CA GLU A 581 -7.93 -18.81 33.88
C GLU A 581 -8.31 -19.70 32.68
N PRO A 582 -7.55 -20.77 32.40
CA PRO A 582 -7.91 -21.75 31.39
C PRO A 582 -9.20 -22.47 31.82
N GLN A 583 -10.31 -22.19 31.14
CA GLN A 583 -11.56 -22.90 31.38
C GLN A 583 -11.57 -24.23 30.63
N PRO A 584 -12.03 -25.33 31.26
CA PRO A 584 -12.19 -26.61 30.57
C PRO A 584 -13.17 -26.48 29.41
N VAL A 585 -12.94 -27.25 28.34
CA VAL A 585 -13.78 -27.25 27.14
C VAL A 585 -15.18 -27.72 27.52
N ASN A 586 -16.12 -26.78 27.67
CA ASN A 586 -17.51 -27.10 27.97
C ASN A 586 -18.21 -27.52 26.66
N PRO A 587 -18.77 -28.74 26.57
CA PRO A 587 -19.44 -29.22 25.36
C PRO A 587 -20.74 -28.48 25.02
N THR A 588 -21.25 -27.64 25.92
CA THR A 588 -22.40 -26.75 25.66
C THR A 588 -21.93 -25.41 25.10
N PHE A 589 -21.69 -25.38 23.79
CA PHE A 589 -21.04 -24.28 23.06
C PHE A 589 -21.94 -23.04 22.85
N ARG A 590 -21.44 -21.85 23.19
CA ARG A 590 -21.89 -20.56 22.63
C ARG A 590 -20.79 -19.93 21.78
N VAL A 591 -21.16 -19.26 20.68
CA VAL A 591 -20.20 -18.64 19.73
C VAL A 591 -19.27 -17.60 20.40
N ALA A 592 -19.73 -16.94 21.46
CA ALA A 592 -18.93 -16.00 22.24
C ALA A 592 -17.76 -16.67 22.98
N ASP A 593 -17.94 -17.91 23.45
CA ASP A 593 -16.90 -18.66 24.18
C ASP A 593 -15.79 -19.13 23.24
N LEU A 594 -16.11 -19.38 21.96
CA LEU A 594 -15.15 -19.77 20.93
C LEU A 594 -14.15 -18.67 20.61
N GLN A 595 -14.58 -17.40 20.57
CA GLN A 595 -13.67 -16.26 20.37
C GLN A 595 -12.68 -16.13 21.54
N LYS A 596 -13.15 -16.32 22.77
CA LYS A 596 -12.32 -16.27 23.99
C LYS A 596 -11.29 -17.40 23.99
N GLN A 597 -11.69 -18.63 23.66
CA GLN A 597 -10.79 -19.78 23.58
C GLN A 597 -9.77 -19.65 22.43
N LEU A 598 -10.18 -19.20 21.24
CA LEU A 598 -9.26 -18.93 20.13
C LEU A 598 -8.22 -17.87 20.52
N ARG A 599 -8.65 -16.78 21.17
CA ARG A 599 -7.73 -15.75 21.66
C ARG A 599 -6.73 -16.31 22.67
N GLN A 600 -7.17 -17.14 23.62
CA GLN A 600 -6.29 -17.81 24.58
C GLN A 600 -5.27 -18.73 23.88
N GLN A 601 -5.69 -19.52 22.90
CA GLN A 601 -4.80 -20.39 22.13
C GLN A 601 -3.77 -19.59 21.33
N VAL A 602 -4.16 -18.48 20.70
CA VAL A 602 -3.26 -17.59 19.97
C VAL A 602 -2.21 -16.98 20.91
N ILE A 603 -2.62 -16.46 22.07
CA ILE A 603 -1.71 -15.88 23.08
C ILE A 603 -0.73 -16.96 23.57
N ALA A 604 -1.23 -18.14 23.96
CA ALA A 604 -0.39 -19.23 24.45
C ALA A 604 0.59 -19.74 23.38
N ASN A 605 0.19 -19.75 22.10
CA ASN A 605 1.10 -20.10 21.02
C ASN A 605 2.22 -19.05 20.86
N TYR A 606 1.85 -17.77 20.88
CA TYR A 606 2.80 -16.67 20.73
C TYR A 606 3.83 -16.64 21.89
N HIS A 607 3.38 -16.84 23.13
CA HIS A 607 4.26 -16.97 24.31
C HIS A 607 5.21 -18.17 24.19
N ARG A 608 4.71 -19.35 23.80
CA ARG A 608 5.56 -20.53 23.59
C ARG A 608 6.63 -20.30 22.51
N GLN A 609 6.28 -19.65 21.41
CA GLN A 609 7.25 -19.33 20.36
C GLN A 609 8.29 -18.30 20.82
N ALA A 610 7.86 -17.27 21.55
CA ALA A 610 8.77 -16.30 22.15
C ALA A 610 9.76 -16.94 23.15
N ASP A 611 9.27 -17.83 24.02
CA ASP A 611 10.11 -18.55 24.99
C ASP A 611 11.12 -19.46 24.29
N ARG A 612 10.70 -20.15 23.22
CA ARG A 612 11.59 -20.98 22.40
C ARG A 612 12.72 -20.17 21.77
N VAL A 613 12.39 -19.04 21.13
CA VAL A 613 13.39 -18.15 20.53
C VAL A 613 14.34 -17.60 21.59
N ARG A 614 13.80 -17.16 22.74
CA ARG A 614 14.59 -16.66 23.86
C ARG A 614 15.56 -17.72 24.38
N HIS A 615 15.12 -18.96 24.52
CA HIS A 615 15.95 -20.08 24.97
C HIS A 615 17.11 -20.38 23.99
N GLU A 616 16.84 -20.44 22.69
CA GLU A 616 17.89 -20.69 21.69
C GLU A 616 18.90 -19.54 21.60
N LEU A 617 18.47 -18.29 21.72
CA LEU A 617 19.37 -17.13 21.77
C LEU A 617 20.19 -17.08 23.07
N ALA A 618 19.58 -17.44 24.20
CA ALA A 618 20.27 -17.50 25.49
C ALA A 618 21.42 -18.52 25.50
N ARG A 619 21.28 -19.65 24.79
CA ARG A 619 22.37 -20.63 24.60
C ARG A 619 23.60 -20.04 23.91
N LEU A 620 23.44 -18.98 23.11
CA LEU A 620 24.54 -18.25 22.47
C LEU A 620 25.06 -17.07 23.33
N GLY A 621 24.46 -16.83 24.50
CA GLY A 621 24.69 -15.65 25.33
C GLY A 621 24.15 -14.36 24.72
N ILE A 622 23.12 -14.45 23.87
CA ILE A 622 22.50 -13.31 23.19
C ILE A 622 21.19 -12.97 23.90
N ALA A 623 21.02 -11.71 24.28
CA ALA A 623 19.78 -11.22 24.86
C ALA A 623 18.74 -10.92 23.77
N MET A 624 17.53 -11.44 23.97
CA MET A 624 16.33 -11.07 23.20
C MET A 624 15.48 -10.13 24.04
N LEU A 625 15.12 -8.99 23.47
CA LEU A 625 14.24 -8.00 24.08
C LEU A 625 12.95 -7.94 23.28
N LEU A 626 11.84 -8.04 23.99
CA LEU A 626 10.51 -7.83 23.43
C LEU A 626 10.25 -6.32 23.42
N VAL A 627 9.86 -5.79 22.27
CA VAL A 627 9.63 -4.37 22.05
C VAL A 627 8.12 -4.13 22.04
N PRO A 628 7.48 -3.76 23.17
CA PRO A 628 6.10 -3.30 23.19
C PRO A 628 5.96 -1.94 22.49
N GLN A 629 4.70 -1.50 22.31
CA GLN A 629 4.40 -0.16 21.81
C GLN A 629 5.10 0.92 22.65
N HIS A 630 5.64 1.93 21.97
CA HIS A 630 6.37 3.07 22.58
C HIS A 630 7.61 2.69 23.41
N SER A 631 8.28 1.60 23.04
CA SER A 631 9.52 1.17 23.70
C SER A 631 10.60 2.25 23.71
N ASN A 632 11.20 2.45 24.89
CA ASN A 632 12.26 3.43 25.08
C ASN A 632 13.60 2.90 24.49
N PRO A 633 14.31 3.66 23.64
CA PRO A 633 15.64 3.30 23.14
C PRO A 633 16.70 3.12 24.23
N LYS A 634 16.43 3.57 25.45
CA LYS A 634 17.34 3.58 26.60
C LYS A 634 18.11 2.28 26.78
N LEU A 635 17.49 1.11 26.62
CA LEU A 635 18.17 -0.17 26.82
C LEU A 635 19.28 -0.43 25.78
N ILE A 636 19.07 -0.02 24.52
CA ILE A 636 20.09 -0.10 23.47
C ILE A 636 21.21 0.90 23.76
N LEU A 637 20.84 2.11 24.17
CA LEU A 637 21.79 3.17 24.52
C LEU A 637 22.66 2.79 25.73
N GLU A 638 22.06 2.22 26.78
CA GLU A 638 22.77 1.68 27.94
C GLU A 638 23.72 0.55 27.52
N ARG A 639 23.31 -0.31 26.58
CA ARG A 639 24.20 -1.37 26.09
C ARG A 639 25.36 -0.80 25.27
N MET A 640 25.10 0.23 24.46
CA MET A 640 26.15 1.00 23.80
C MET A 640 27.11 1.63 24.82
N GLU A 641 26.61 2.18 25.93
CA GLU A 641 27.44 2.70 27.01
C GLU A 641 28.27 1.62 27.71
N ARG A 642 27.69 0.44 27.98
CA ARG A 642 28.44 -0.69 28.57
C ARG A 642 29.55 -1.20 27.66
N MET A 643 29.40 -1.11 26.34
CA MET A 643 30.50 -1.43 25.42
C MET A 643 31.62 -0.41 25.45
N ARG A 644 31.32 0.83 25.82
CA ARG A 644 32.35 1.83 26.09
C ARG A 644 33.13 1.41 27.31
N GLN A 645 32.47 0.99 28.39
CA GLN A 645 33.16 0.55 29.59
C GLN A 645 34.01 -0.71 29.31
N PRO A 646 35.32 -0.72 29.63
CA PRO A 646 36.12 -1.91 29.46
C PRO A 646 35.53 -3.02 30.33
N GLN A 647 35.41 -4.24 29.78
CA GLN A 647 35.28 -5.42 30.62
C GLN A 647 36.48 -5.39 31.57
N ARG A 648 36.23 -5.17 32.87
CA ARG A 648 37.24 -5.43 33.89
C ARG A 648 37.57 -6.91 33.75
N ILE A 649 38.67 -7.20 33.06
CA ILE A 649 39.30 -8.52 33.08
C ILE A 649 39.74 -8.67 34.53
N GLY A 650 38.93 -9.39 35.30
CA GLY A 650 39.28 -9.86 36.64
C GLY A 650 40.26 -11.02 36.55
#